data_AF-A0A9P6MTS7-F1
#
_entry.id   AF-A0A9P6MTS7-F1
#
_cell.length_a   1.000
_cell.length_b   1.000
_cell.length_c   1.000
_cell.angle_alpha   90.00
_cell.angle_beta   90.00
_cell.angle_gamma   90.00
#
_symmetry.space_group_name_H-M   'P 1'
#
loop_
_entity.id
_entity.type
_entity.pdbx_description
1 polymer ?
#
loop_
_entity_poly.entity_id
_entity_poly.type
_entity_poly.pdbx_seq_one_letter_code
_entity_poly.pdbx_strand_id
1 'polypeptide(L)'
;MFLLRKYGPDVPEELLLKLTAAFEDLRVLVDEGLLSYPYSTRELVNVVRHMQIYPEEGISRILQNVFDFDQYDADSKEMLIETFQKHGIPVGLESEFTIQLGKQVEVNEPVLTETWKKAPNERPVQCNVKSQQIVFRGGWIVTPGVPRDLERSESRSVVFSEQLYHFKVPTRGEALDIVSTEADTLYAITTNPVTLHFIDAAHRTVRSADMYEYFPLQKAPPRLRLALVQTRAGGRFLCMHNPADNSFLSLDTDKNSIVSVMLNGLSPVASFMDKSLAHLGYVAFYQENRANVVFVDFNTGMQHIVELPVQVAAFHMVDPRLWLVKDCKGGENHLVYASDENVPAPNLAQHVSVSGIGAKSKQRLTYISQPVVEAGRSNSENIRLLHTTNDSVLTAVAKNMQNILAQDPEAAMDVYSFMRPISDENVRNMYSNLQSASLYMSKTQQMAKVIPSPSGKNEGHLELFSPSEHRIWRVLIPLSIPVTSTLRTDAPATGFKGVQQDRIVASMTELKDGSLLTMDNTGFVRVWQIDAADLFQSASTWKKLVGTLDSRTLSILYKDEKGQFVNANGELVGPDGKVIVMGEDGELQSSGDMSGGGGGGSGGSGGGGSGGGSGDGDGSGDGDGNGSGSGSGERTGAPKDGRKPNFDDVSQLDIRTTAPPPKLVSDAQIEMHNMTMRKHLASMDMTAADAKIYMAYMENVQREIRELRVILDSGDLDDTKLIEGLTGDHNIYKLRGDQDPEMGFQQKPKKMLFVFDLSASMFRFNNHDRRLERSMEVAL
;
A
#
# COMPACT_ATOMS: atom_id res chain seq x y z
N MET A 1 31.39 3.90 4.25
CA MET A 1 30.86 3.97 5.64
C MET A 1 31.78 4.64 6.66
N PHE A 2 32.93 4.08 7.05
CA PHE A 2 33.77 4.65 8.14
C PHE A 2 34.19 6.11 7.89
N LEU A 3 34.46 6.47 6.64
CA LEU A 3 34.77 7.84 6.22
C LEU A 3 33.58 8.80 6.43
N LEU A 4 32.38 8.43 5.96
CA LEU A 4 31.19 9.29 6.02
C LEU A 4 30.76 9.58 7.46
N ARG A 5 30.83 8.60 8.35
CA ARG A 5 30.56 8.77 9.79
C ARG A 5 31.46 9.80 10.46
N LYS A 6 32.68 10.04 9.95
CA LYS A 6 33.55 11.10 10.50
C LYS A 6 33.08 12.51 10.10
N TYR A 7 32.40 12.64 8.96
CA TYR A 7 31.93 13.93 8.45
C TYR A 7 30.48 14.24 8.87
N GLY A 8 29.68 13.22 9.17
CA GLY A 8 28.33 13.36 9.70
C GLY A 8 28.04 12.33 10.80
N PRO A 9 28.54 12.53 12.04
CA PRO A 9 28.30 11.61 13.16
C PRO A 9 26.83 11.54 13.59
N ASP A 10 26.05 12.60 13.40
CA ASP A 10 24.64 12.68 13.79
C ASP A 10 23.68 12.30 12.65
N VAL A 11 24.21 12.01 11.45
CA VAL A 11 23.42 11.55 10.30
C VAL A 11 23.07 10.07 10.49
N PRO A 12 21.79 9.67 10.34
CA PRO A 12 21.37 8.27 10.52
C PRO A 12 22.16 7.31 9.63
N GLU A 13 22.62 6.19 10.22
CA GLU A 13 23.46 5.23 9.53
C GLU A 13 22.77 4.61 8.30
N GLU A 14 21.47 4.34 8.40
CA GLU A 14 20.66 3.82 7.29
C GLU A 14 20.69 4.76 6.08
N LEU A 15 20.65 6.08 6.33
CA LEU A 15 20.69 7.08 5.28
C LEU A 15 22.06 7.16 4.62
N LEU A 16 23.14 7.02 5.41
CA LEU A 16 24.50 6.93 4.88
C LEU A 16 24.68 5.69 3.99
N LEU A 17 24.06 4.56 4.35
CA LEU A 17 24.06 3.35 3.52
C LEU A 17 23.31 3.56 2.20
N LYS A 18 22.09 4.12 2.26
CA LYS A 18 21.28 4.44 1.07
C LYS A 18 22.01 5.39 0.12
N LEU A 19 22.60 6.46 0.65
CA LEU A 19 23.39 7.40 -0.13
C LEU A 19 24.64 6.76 -0.74
N THR A 20 25.33 5.89 0.00
CA THR A 20 26.50 5.19 -0.54
C THR A 20 26.12 4.28 -1.71
N ALA A 21 25.01 3.53 -1.58
CA ALA A 21 24.52 2.65 -2.63
C ALA A 21 24.03 3.43 -3.86
N ALA A 22 23.30 4.53 -3.68
CA ALA A 22 22.88 5.38 -4.79
C ALA A 22 24.07 5.96 -5.58
N PHE A 23 25.09 6.48 -4.88
CA PHE A 23 26.31 6.99 -5.53
C PHE A 23 27.19 5.89 -6.15
N GLU A 24 27.00 4.62 -5.78
CA GLU A 24 27.65 3.48 -6.43
C GLU A 24 26.96 3.15 -7.75
N ASP A 25 25.63 3.08 -7.77
CA ASP A 25 24.83 2.89 -8.99
C ASP A 25 25.07 4.04 -9.99
N LEU A 26 25.15 5.29 -9.53
CA LEU A 26 25.46 6.44 -10.40
C LEU A 26 26.84 6.30 -11.08
N ARG A 27 27.84 5.71 -10.42
CA ARG A 27 29.15 5.48 -11.05
C ARG A 27 29.09 4.40 -12.11
N VAL A 28 28.32 3.35 -11.87
CA VAL A 28 28.09 2.29 -12.86
C VAL A 28 27.46 2.87 -14.13
N LEU A 29 26.45 3.74 -13.98
CA LEU A 29 25.82 4.43 -15.12
C LEU A 29 26.80 5.31 -15.91
N VAL A 30 27.76 5.94 -15.23
CA VAL A 30 28.82 6.73 -15.89
C VAL A 30 29.81 5.81 -16.61
N ASP A 31 30.21 4.71 -15.98
CA ASP A 31 31.10 3.71 -16.58
C ASP A 31 30.46 3.06 -17.83
N GLU A 32 29.12 2.91 -17.84
CA GLU A 32 28.33 2.45 -18.98
C GLU A 32 28.09 3.53 -20.04
N GLY A 33 28.47 4.79 -19.78
CA GLY A 33 28.31 5.92 -20.69
C GLY A 33 26.89 6.47 -20.79
N LEU A 34 26.00 6.09 -19.86
CA LEU A 34 24.63 6.60 -19.77
C LEU A 34 24.59 7.99 -19.12
N LEU A 35 25.51 8.27 -18.21
CA LEU A 35 25.69 9.59 -17.59
C LEU A 35 27.05 10.18 -17.98
N SER A 36 27.06 11.48 -18.27
CA SER A 36 28.27 12.18 -18.71
C SER A 36 29.14 12.66 -17.55
N TYR A 37 28.54 12.93 -16.39
CA TYR A 37 29.22 13.48 -15.22
C TYR A 37 29.55 12.41 -14.16
N PRO A 38 30.83 12.23 -13.78
CA PRO A 38 31.25 11.23 -12.80
C PRO A 38 30.97 11.70 -11.36
N TYR A 39 29.84 11.25 -10.80
CA TYR A 39 29.49 11.56 -9.41
C TYR A 39 30.52 11.01 -8.41
N SER A 40 31.24 11.93 -7.78
CA SER A 40 32.45 11.61 -7.03
C SER A 40 32.14 11.31 -5.56
N THR A 41 33.03 10.56 -4.91
CA THR A 41 32.99 10.36 -3.44
C THR A 41 33.06 11.70 -2.68
N ARG A 42 33.58 12.76 -3.32
CA ARG A 42 33.66 14.11 -2.75
C ARG A 42 32.28 14.77 -2.66
N GLU A 43 31.42 14.59 -3.65
CA GLU A 43 30.04 15.08 -3.61
C GLU A 43 29.25 14.39 -2.52
N LEU A 44 29.36 13.06 -2.41
CA LEU A 44 28.75 12.32 -1.31
C LEU A 44 29.21 12.83 0.08
N VAL A 45 30.50 13.13 0.25
CA VAL A 45 31.02 13.71 1.49
C VAL A 45 30.46 15.12 1.74
N ASN A 46 30.31 15.94 0.69
CA ASN A 46 29.73 17.27 0.80
C ASN A 46 28.25 17.23 1.20
N VAL A 47 27.46 16.32 0.61
CA VAL A 47 26.06 16.06 0.99
C VAL A 47 25.99 15.70 2.48
N VAL A 48 26.78 14.72 2.93
CA VAL A 48 26.78 14.28 4.33
C VAL A 48 27.23 15.39 5.29
N ARG A 49 28.23 16.19 4.92
CA ARG A 49 28.67 17.35 5.71
C ARG A 49 27.57 18.40 5.79
N HIS A 50 26.85 18.67 4.71
CA HIS A 50 25.74 19.62 4.69
C HIS A 50 24.62 19.17 5.62
N MET A 51 24.23 17.89 5.56
CA MET A 51 23.22 17.32 6.47
C MET A 51 23.60 17.44 7.94
N GLN A 52 24.89 17.30 8.26
CA GLN A 52 25.40 17.45 9.62
C GLN A 52 25.32 18.89 10.12
N ILE A 53 25.54 19.88 9.25
CA ILE A 53 25.50 21.30 9.60
C ILE A 53 24.04 21.81 9.64
N TYR A 54 23.20 21.31 8.74
CA TYR A 54 21.81 21.72 8.55
C TYR A 54 20.84 20.52 8.69
N PRO A 55 20.64 20.00 9.91
CA PRO A 55 19.84 18.80 10.14
C PRO A 55 18.33 18.97 9.88
N GLU A 56 17.84 20.21 9.81
CA GLU A 56 16.44 20.55 9.52
C GLU A 56 16.18 20.72 8.00
N GLU A 57 17.24 20.76 7.19
CA GLU A 57 17.11 20.85 5.73
C GLU A 57 16.92 19.45 5.13
N GLY A 58 15.89 19.30 4.29
CA GLY A 58 15.55 18.03 3.66
C GLY A 58 16.61 17.57 2.66
N ILE A 59 16.81 16.25 2.58
CA ILE A 59 17.77 15.63 1.66
C ILE A 59 17.44 15.93 0.19
N SER A 60 16.15 16.05 -0.17
CA SER A 60 15.74 16.37 -1.54
C SER A 60 16.33 17.71 -2.00
N ARG A 61 16.26 18.74 -1.15
CA ARG A 61 16.79 20.07 -1.43
C ARG A 61 18.31 20.08 -1.52
N ILE A 62 18.99 19.35 -0.63
CA ILE A 62 20.45 19.20 -0.65
C ILE A 62 20.89 18.53 -1.95
N LEU A 63 20.18 17.48 -2.37
CA LEU A 63 20.49 16.75 -3.60
C LEU A 63 20.18 17.57 -4.86
N GLN A 64 19.10 18.34 -4.89
CA GLN A 64 18.83 19.28 -5.99
C GLN A 64 20.01 20.23 -6.21
N ASN A 65 20.50 20.88 -5.15
CA ASN A 65 21.62 21.81 -5.23
C ASN A 65 22.92 21.14 -5.78
N VAL A 66 23.08 19.84 -5.56
CA VAL A 66 24.25 19.08 -6.07
C VAL A 66 24.05 18.70 -7.54
N PHE A 67 22.82 18.45 -7.97
CA PHE A 67 22.46 18.02 -9.32
C PHE A 67 22.02 19.15 -10.25
N ASP A 68 21.99 20.41 -9.78
CA ASP A 68 21.61 21.60 -10.56
C ASP A 68 22.38 21.73 -11.89
N PHE A 69 23.60 21.18 -11.97
CA PHE A 69 24.40 21.18 -13.21
C PHE A 69 23.87 20.21 -14.29
N ASP A 70 23.25 19.09 -13.91
CA ASP A 70 22.74 18.07 -14.82
C ASP A 70 21.22 18.20 -15.09
N GLN A 71 20.54 19.15 -14.42
CA GLN A 71 19.11 19.43 -14.63
C GLN A 71 18.76 19.91 -16.04
N TYR A 72 19.75 20.34 -16.83
CA TYR A 72 19.56 20.84 -18.19
C TYR A 72 19.39 19.74 -19.24
N ASP A 73 19.74 18.49 -18.91
CA ASP A 73 19.47 17.32 -19.75
C ASP A 73 18.33 16.49 -19.16
N ALA A 74 17.23 16.36 -19.93
CA ALA A 74 16.03 15.67 -19.47
C ALA A 74 16.29 14.18 -19.21
N ASP A 75 17.11 13.54 -20.05
CA ASP A 75 17.40 12.10 -19.97
C ASP A 75 18.29 11.80 -18.76
N SER A 76 19.35 12.58 -18.54
CA SER A 76 20.20 12.46 -17.35
C SER A 76 19.42 12.73 -16.06
N LYS A 77 18.50 13.71 -16.07
CA LYS A 77 17.63 14.00 -14.93
C LYS A 77 16.70 12.84 -14.59
N GLU A 78 16.10 12.20 -15.58
CA GLU A 78 15.22 11.03 -15.37
C GLU A 78 16.00 9.86 -14.76
N MET A 79 17.20 9.56 -15.27
CA MET A 79 18.07 8.51 -14.73
C MET A 79 18.53 8.79 -13.29
N LEU A 80 18.85 10.04 -12.96
CA LEU A 80 19.18 10.44 -11.60
C LEU A 80 18.01 10.18 -10.65
N ILE A 81 16.81 10.65 -11.03
CA ILE A 81 15.59 10.46 -10.26
C ILE A 81 15.33 8.97 -10.05
N GLU A 82 15.37 8.15 -11.11
CA GLU A 82 15.16 6.70 -11.03
C GLU A 82 16.15 6.02 -10.07
N THR A 83 17.44 6.40 -10.14
CA THR A 83 18.48 5.84 -9.28
C THR A 83 18.26 6.18 -7.81
N PHE A 84 17.94 7.43 -7.47
CA PHE A 84 17.66 7.81 -6.09
C PHE A 84 16.34 7.21 -5.57
N GLN A 85 15.31 7.15 -6.42
CA GLN A 85 14.03 6.53 -6.08
C GLN A 85 14.19 5.04 -5.76
N LYS A 86 15.01 4.30 -6.54
CA LYS A 86 15.34 2.89 -6.30
C LYS A 86 15.87 2.65 -4.88
N HIS A 87 16.69 3.57 -4.35
CA HIS A 87 17.26 3.49 -2.99
C HIS A 87 16.40 4.16 -1.89
N GLY A 88 15.21 4.64 -2.24
CA GLY A 88 14.26 5.24 -1.29
C GLY A 88 14.69 6.63 -0.80
N ILE A 89 15.43 7.36 -1.63
CA ILE A 89 15.82 8.73 -1.36
C ILE A 89 14.86 9.65 -2.13
N PRO A 90 14.12 10.54 -1.42
CA PRO A 90 13.23 11.49 -2.07
C PRO A 90 14.07 12.50 -2.88
N VAL A 91 13.90 12.50 -4.20
CA VAL A 91 14.51 13.47 -5.12
C VAL A 91 13.42 13.91 -6.09
N GLY A 92 13.15 15.20 -6.15
CA GLY A 92 12.04 15.77 -6.90
C GLY A 92 11.67 17.16 -6.39
N LEU A 93 10.85 17.89 -7.13
CA LEU A 93 10.36 19.21 -6.70
C LEU A 93 9.51 19.02 -5.43
N GLU A 94 9.57 19.96 -4.49
CA GLU A 94 8.83 19.87 -3.21
C GLU A 94 7.31 19.66 -3.41
N SER A 95 6.76 20.12 -4.55
CA SER A 95 5.37 19.94 -4.96
C SER A 95 5.00 18.52 -5.41
N GLU A 96 5.98 17.63 -5.63
CA GLU A 96 5.75 16.26 -6.12
C GLU A 96 5.53 15.27 -4.98
N PHE A 97 5.93 15.61 -3.75
CA PHE A 97 5.82 14.72 -2.60
C PHE A 97 4.38 14.63 -2.08
N THR A 98 3.85 13.42 -1.98
CA THR A 98 2.49 13.18 -1.49
C THR A 98 2.44 12.06 -0.46
N ILE A 99 1.45 12.08 0.42
CA ILE A 99 1.15 11.00 1.36
C ILE A 99 -0.15 10.35 0.88
N GLN A 100 -0.09 9.03 0.63
CA GLN A 100 -1.23 8.23 0.18
C GLN A 100 -1.32 6.99 1.09
N LEU A 101 -2.17 7.09 2.11
CA LEU A 101 -2.49 5.97 3.00
C LEU A 101 -3.85 5.36 2.66
N GLY A 102 -4.03 4.12 3.09
CA GLY A 102 -5.27 3.38 3.00
C GLY A 102 -6.39 4.01 3.83
N LYS A 103 -7.62 3.87 3.35
CA LYS A 103 -8.81 4.42 3.99
C LYS A 103 -9.15 3.61 5.24
N GLN A 104 -9.36 4.31 6.36
CA GLN A 104 -9.93 3.72 7.56
C GLN A 104 -11.47 3.74 7.49
N VAL A 105 -12.09 2.61 7.81
CA VAL A 105 -13.54 2.44 7.83
C VAL A 105 -13.94 1.83 9.18
N GLU A 106 -14.82 2.52 9.90
CA GLU A 106 -15.39 2.02 11.14
C GLU A 106 -16.44 0.94 10.84
N VAL A 107 -16.42 -0.14 11.63
CA VAL A 107 -17.32 -1.27 11.49
C VAL A 107 -18.24 -1.31 12.69
N ASN A 108 -19.51 -1.63 12.43
CA ASN A 108 -20.50 -1.85 13.47
C ASN A 108 -20.08 -3.00 14.42
N GLU A 109 -20.67 -3.01 15.61
CA GLU A 109 -20.50 -4.11 16.56
C GLU A 109 -20.90 -5.46 15.94
N PRO A 110 -20.21 -6.55 16.32
CA PRO A 110 -20.44 -7.84 15.72
C PRO A 110 -21.78 -8.42 16.18
N VAL A 111 -22.50 -9.04 15.25
CA VAL A 111 -23.82 -9.62 15.52
C VAL A 111 -23.68 -11.11 15.74
N LEU A 112 -24.33 -11.66 16.78
CA LEU A 112 -24.42 -13.11 16.98
C LEU A 112 -25.19 -13.72 15.80
N THR A 113 -24.46 -14.40 14.91
CA THR A 113 -25.04 -14.97 13.69
C THR A 113 -25.37 -16.44 13.84
N GLU A 114 -24.53 -17.19 14.56
CA GLU A 114 -24.66 -18.63 14.68
C GLU A 114 -24.25 -19.09 16.08
N THR A 115 -24.96 -20.09 16.59
CA THR A 115 -24.63 -20.82 17.82
C THR A 115 -24.57 -22.30 17.49
N TRP A 116 -23.41 -22.89 17.75
CA TRP A 116 -23.04 -24.24 17.37
C TRP A 116 -23.03 -25.11 18.62
N LYS A 117 -23.83 -26.18 18.62
CA LYS A 117 -23.90 -27.16 19.70
C LYS A 117 -23.68 -28.56 19.14
N LYS A 118 -23.14 -29.47 19.95
CA LYS A 118 -23.18 -30.91 19.63
C LYS A 118 -24.65 -31.32 19.48
N ALA A 119 -24.95 -32.12 18.46
CA ALA A 119 -26.31 -32.61 18.27
C ALA A 119 -26.77 -33.39 19.53
N PRO A 120 -27.85 -32.97 20.21
CA PRO A 120 -28.19 -33.43 21.56
C PRO A 120 -28.61 -34.91 21.63
N ASN A 121 -29.04 -35.50 20.51
CA ASN A 121 -29.57 -36.86 20.45
C ASN A 121 -28.70 -37.83 19.63
N GLU A 122 -27.52 -37.40 19.19
CA GLU A 122 -26.63 -38.22 18.38
C GLU A 122 -25.36 -38.59 19.14
N ARG A 123 -25.09 -39.90 19.20
CA ARG A 123 -23.84 -40.41 19.76
C ARG A 123 -22.69 -40.16 18.78
N PRO A 124 -21.49 -39.85 19.28
CA PRO A 124 -20.32 -39.73 18.42
C PRO A 124 -20.06 -41.06 17.69
N VAL A 125 -19.75 -40.97 16.40
CA VAL A 125 -19.44 -42.09 15.53
C VAL A 125 -17.93 -42.33 15.56
N GLN A 126 -17.54 -43.58 15.77
CA GLN A 126 -16.13 -43.97 15.76
C GLN A 126 -15.57 -43.90 14.33
N CYS A 127 -14.51 -43.13 14.15
CA CYS A 127 -13.72 -43.10 12.92
C CYS A 127 -12.70 -44.24 12.93
N ASN A 128 -12.44 -44.82 11.76
CA ASN A 128 -11.41 -45.84 11.60
C ASN A 128 -10.06 -45.14 11.41
N VAL A 129 -9.13 -45.37 12.35
CA VAL A 129 -7.81 -44.72 12.37
C VAL A 129 -6.73 -45.76 12.14
N LYS A 130 -5.97 -45.62 11.06
CA LYS A 130 -4.81 -46.46 10.76
C LYS A 130 -3.54 -45.64 10.90
N SER A 131 -2.65 -46.05 11.80
CA SER A 131 -1.39 -45.36 12.08
C SER A 131 -0.22 -46.12 11.46
N GLN A 132 0.68 -45.40 10.79
CA GLN A 132 1.86 -45.98 10.12
C GLN A 132 3.05 -45.04 10.27
N GLN A 133 4.27 -45.57 10.23
CA GLN A 133 5.46 -44.73 10.18
C GLN A 133 5.54 -43.99 8.84
N ILE A 134 6.10 -42.78 8.88
CA ILE A 134 6.39 -42.03 7.66
C ILE A 134 7.50 -42.76 6.90
N VAL A 135 7.20 -43.10 5.65
CA VAL A 135 8.18 -43.71 4.75
C VAL A 135 8.82 -42.61 3.92
N PHE A 136 10.09 -42.36 4.17
CA PHE A 136 10.91 -41.45 3.38
C PHE A 136 11.58 -42.21 2.23
N ARG A 137 11.56 -41.61 1.03
CA ARG A 137 12.28 -42.10 -0.14
C ARG A 137 13.21 -41.01 -0.66
N GLY A 138 14.40 -41.42 -1.10
CA GLY A 138 15.41 -40.48 -1.59
C GLY A 138 16.36 -40.01 -0.49
N GLY A 139 16.61 -38.71 -0.44
CA GLY A 139 17.72 -38.10 0.31
C GLY A 139 18.69 -37.40 -0.64
N TRP A 140 18.14 -36.71 -1.65
CA TRP A 140 18.93 -36.02 -2.65
C TRP A 140 19.39 -34.67 -2.11
N ILE A 141 20.62 -34.30 -2.42
CA ILE A 141 21.15 -33.00 -2.01
C ILE A 141 20.65 -31.97 -3.02
N VAL A 142 19.91 -30.98 -2.53
CA VAL A 142 19.52 -29.82 -3.33
C VAL A 142 20.63 -28.79 -3.20
N THR A 143 21.31 -28.50 -4.30
CA THR A 143 22.32 -27.45 -4.34
C THR A 143 21.71 -26.24 -5.03
N PRO A 144 21.37 -25.16 -4.30
CA PRO A 144 20.93 -23.92 -4.92
C PRO A 144 22.02 -23.40 -5.85
N GLY A 145 21.62 -22.79 -6.96
CA GLY A 145 22.54 -22.15 -7.88
C GLY A 145 23.29 -20.97 -7.26
N VAL A 146 24.16 -20.35 -8.06
CA VAL A 146 24.92 -19.16 -7.66
C VAL A 146 23.96 -18.05 -7.23
N PRO A 147 24.24 -17.33 -6.11
CA PRO A 147 23.47 -16.16 -5.72
C PRO A 147 23.41 -15.14 -6.85
N ARG A 148 22.22 -14.60 -7.09
CA ARG A 148 21.96 -13.51 -8.01
C ARG A 148 21.35 -12.35 -7.25
N ASP A 149 21.67 -11.15 -7.67
CA ASP A 149 21.07 -9.95 -7.09
C ASP A 149 19.60 -9.85 -7.51
N LEU A 150 18.76 -9.48 -6.55
CA LEU A 150 17.36 -9.12 -6.75
C LEU A 150 17.27 -7.60 -6.81
N GLU A 151 16.63 -7.10 -7.85
CA GLU A 151 16.25 -5.69 -7.96
C GLU A 151 15.13 -5.39 -6.97
N ARG A 152 15.53 -4.96 -5.77
CA ARG A 152 14.65 -4.41 -4.75
C ARG A 152 14.55 -2.90 -4.94
N SER A 153 13.32 -2.40 -5.06
CA SER A 153 13.02 -0.98 -5.18
C SER A 153 12.22 -0.52 -3.95
N GLU A 154 12.71 0.53 -3.30
CA GLU A 154 12.00 1.20 -2.22
C GLU A 154 10.79 1.97 -2.77
N SER A 155 9.67 1.92 -2.06
CA SER A 155 8.38 2.45 -2.56
C SER A 155 8.04 3.85 -2.06
N ARG A 156 8.77 4.35 -1.05
CA ARG A 156 8.52 5.62 -0.35
C ARG A 156 9.43 6.76 -0.80
N SER A 157 9.69 6.85 -2.09
CA SER A 157 10.54 7.90 -2.64
C SER A 157 9.76 9.23 -2.76
N VAL A 158 8.78 9.28 -3.66
CA VAL A 158 7.95 10.47 -3.91
C VAL A 158 6.62 10.39 -3.15
N VAL A 159 6.04 9.20 -3.08
CA VAL A 159 4.76 8.96 -2.41
C VAL A 159 4.99 8.15 -1.14
N PHE A 160 4.64 8.69 0.02
CA PHE A 160 4.62 7.90 1.25
C PHE A 160 3.35 7.05 1.29
N SER A 161 3.52 5.73 1.41
CA SER A 161 2.43 4.75 1.55
C SER A 161 2.81 3.64 2.53
N GLU A 162 1.88 2.73 2.85
CA GLU A 162 2.15 1.54 3.66
C GLU A 162 3.20 0.62 3.04
N GLN A 163 3.35 0.63 1.71
CA GLN A 163 4.34 -0.18 1.02
C GLN A 163 5.76 0.30 1.34
N LEU A 164 6.60 -0.59 1.87
CA LEU A 164 8.01 -0.30 2.14
C LEU A 164 8.85 -0.43 0.87
N TYR A 165 8.84 -1.63 0.29
CA TYR A 165 9.58 -1.97 -0.92
C TYR A 165 8.92 -3.13 -1.65
N HIS A 166 9.36 -3.35 -2.89
CA HIS A 166 8.94 -4.48 -3.71
C HIS A 166 10.11 -5.05 -4.51
N PHE A 167 9.95 -6.30 -4.96
CA PHE A 167 10.87 -6.96 -5.88
C PHE A 167 10.14 -8.05 -6.67
N LYS A 168 10.75 -8.54 -7.74
CA LYS A 168 10.18 -9.62 -8.57
C LYS A 168 10.97 -10.91 -8.43
N VAL A 169 10.29 -12.01 -8.10
CA VAL A 169 10.89 -13.33 -8.09
C VAL A 169 11.21 -13.75 -9.54
N PRO A 170 12.40 -14.29 -9.84
CA PRO A 170 12.77 -14.68 -11.19
C PRO A 170 11.90 -15.84 -11.71
N THR A 171 10.92 -15.55 -12.55
CA THR A 171 10.04 -16.56 -13.15
C THR A 171 9.59 -16.17 -14.57
N ARG A 172 9.37 -17.18 -15.42
CA ARG A 172 8.69 -17.03 -16.72
C ARG A 172 7.25 -17.57 -16.70
N GLY A 173 6.88 -18.29 -15.65
CA GLY A 173 5.53 -18.80 -15.43
C GLY A 173 4.86 -18.10 -14.25
N GLU A 174 3.92 -18.81 -13.63
CA GLU A 174 3.19 -18.30 -12.46
C GLU A 174 3.99 -18.57 -11.18
N ALA A 175 3.93 -17.62 -10.25
CA ALA A 175 4.36 -17.80 -8.87
C ALA A 175 3.23 -18.45 -8.06
N LEU A 176 3.53 -19.49 -7.28
CA LEU A 176 2.52 -20.36 -6.71
C LEU A 176 2.29 -20.14 -5.21
N ASP A 177 3.37 -20.10 -4.43
CA ASP A 177 3.33 -19.95 -2.97
C ASP A 177 4.64 -19.36 -2.46
N ILE A 178 4.59 -18.67 -1.32
CA ILE A 178 5.74 -18.10 -0.63
C ILE A 178 5.58 -18.26 0.88
N VAL A 179 6.68 -18.57 1.57
CA VAL A 179 6.71 -18.68 3.04
C VAL A 179 7.95 -17.98 3.59
N SER A 180 7.81 -17.30 4.73
CA SER A 180 8.92 -16.72 5.49
C SER A 180 9.38 -17.67 6.60
N THR A 181 10.63 -17.51 7.03
CA THR A 181 11.15 -18.10 8.27
C THR A 181 11.20 -17.09 9.40
N GLU A 182 11.49 -17.55 10.62
CA GLU A 182 11.77 -16.69 11.78
C GLU A 182 12.97 -15.72 11.58
N ALA A 183 13.80 -15.97 10.56
CA ALA A 183 14.97 -15.16 10.21
C ALA A 183 14.73 -14.27 8.96
N ASP A 184 13.48 -14.09 8.54
CA ASP A 184 13.05 -13.32 7.37
C ASP A 184 13.57 -13.81 6.00
N THR A 185 14.22 -14.98 5.97
CA THR A 185 14.54 -15.65 4.71
C THR A 185 13.25 -16.17 4.08
N LEU A 186 13.11 -16.02 2.76
CA LEU A 186 11.90 -16.44 2.06
C LEU A 186 12.17 -17.65 1.17
N TYR A 187 11.18 -18.54 1.11
CA TYR A 187 11.12 -19.61 0.13
C TYR A 187 9.92 -19.37 -0.78
N ALA A 188 10.17 -19.19 -2.07
CA ALA A 188 9.13 -19.02 -3.08
C ALA A 188 9.22 -20.14 -4.11
N ILE A 189 8.08 -20.63 -4.58
CA ILE A 189 8.03 -21.65 -5.64
C ILE A 189 7.30 -21.13 -6.87
N THR A 190 7.93 -21.30 -8.03
CA THR A 190 7.46 -20.78 -9.32
C THR A 190 7.39 -21.89 -10.36
N THR A 191 6.79 -21.59 -11.52
CA THR A 191 6.62 -22.54 -12.63
C THR A 191 7.28 -22.04 -13.92
N ASN A 192 7.45 -22.96 -14.87
CA ASN A 192 8.08 -22.73 -16.17
C ASN A 192 9.54 -22.22 -16.10
N PRO A 193 10.51 -23.04 -15.61
CA PRO A 193 10.37 -24.39 -15.04
C PRO A 193 10.00 -24.36 -13.54
N VAL A 194 9.68 -25.51 -12.95
CA VAL A 194 9.38 -25.60 -11.51
C VAL A 194 10.66 -25.29 -10.73
N THR A 195 10.69 -24.15 -10.05
CA THR A 195 11.91 -23.63 -9.42
C THR A 195 11.63 -23.24 -7.98
N LEU A 196 12.50 -23.67 -7.07
CA LEU A 196 12.50 -23.25 -5.67
C LEU A 196 13.51 -22.12 -5.49
N HIS A 197 13.04 -20.95 -5.04
CA HIS A 197 13.85 -19.77 -4.79
C HIS A 197 14.10 -19.59 -3.30
N PHE A 198 15.36 -19.37 -2.95
CA PHE A 198 15.87 -19.09 -1.62
C PHE A 198 16.26 -17.61 -1.60
N ILE A 199 15.48 -16.79 -0.91
CA ILE A 199 15.70 -15.35 -0.82
C ILE A 199 16.28 -15.04 0.55
N ASP A 200 17.36 -14.27 0.57
CA ASP A 200 18.04 -13.89 1.81
C ASP A 200 17.17 -12.99 2.71
N ALA A 201 17.56 -12.84 3.98
CA ALA A 201 16.79 -12.06 4.95
C ALA A 201 16.65 -10.56 4.58
N ALA A 202 17.58 -10.03 3.77
CA ALA A 202 17.54 -8.64 3.32
C ALA A 202 16.67 -8.45 2.05
N HIS A 203 16.19 -9.53 1.45
CA HIS A 203 15.49 -9.58 0.17
C HIS A 203 16.25 -8.89 -0.97
N ARG A 204 17.57 -9.07 -1.00
CA ARG A 204 18.48 -8.51 -2.00
C ARG A 204 19.16 -9.56 -2.85
N THR A 205 19.22 -10.81 -2.39
CA THR A 205 19.82 -11.89 -3.16
C THR A 205 18.90 -13.11 -3.23
N VAL A 206 18.94 -13.79 -4.36
CA VAL A 206 18.19 -15.02 -4.60
C VAL A 206 19.11 -16.14 -5.09
N ARG A 207 18.92 -17.33 -4.54
CA ARG A 207 19.48 -18.58 -5.09
C ARG A 207 18.31 -19.40 -5.59
N SER A 208 18.46 -20.04 -6.74
CA SER A 208 17.39 -20.85 -7.34
C SER A 208 17.85 -22.29 -7.48
N ALA A 209 17.02 -23.23 -7.06
CA ALA A 209 17.21 -24.66 -7.30
C ALA A 209 16.13 -25.14 -8.28
N ASP A 210 16.55 -25.85 -9.32
CA ASP A 210 15.62 -26.50 -10.24
C ASP A 210 14.97 -27.70 -9.54
N MET A 211 13.65 -27.77 -9.58
CA MET A 211 12.87 -28.83 -8.98
C MET A 211 12.25 -29.78 -10.01
N TYR A 212 12.60 -29.61 -11.28
CA TYR A 212 12.11 -30.40 -12.41
C TYR A 212 12.35 -31.91 -12.24
N GLU A 213 13.49 -32.31 -11.65
CA GLU A 213 13.80 -33.72 -11.39
C GLU A 213 12.85 -34.36 -10.37
N TYR A 214 12.30 -33.57 -9.45
CA TYR A 214 11.39 -34.03 -8.41
C TYR A 214 9.92 -33.93 -8.81
N PHE A 215 9.59 -32.99 -9.70
CA PHE A 215 8.27 -32.78 -10.28
C PHE A 215 8.34 -32.85 -11.81
N PRO A 216 8.41 -34.07 -12.40
CA PRO A 216 8.58 -34.23 -13.84
C PRO A 216 7.39 -33.66 -14.63
N LEU A 217 7.62 -33.34 -15.91
CA LEU A 217 6.64 -32.75 -16.84
C LEU A 217 5.24 -33.38 -16.73
N GLN A 218 4.30 -32.60 -16.21
CA GLN A 218 2.90 -32.98 -16.09
C GLN A 218 2.08 -32.40 -17.26
N LYS A 219 0.93 -33.01 -17.57
CA LYS A 219 0.01 -32.51 -18.62
C LYS A 219 -0.51 -31.09 -18.35
N ALA A 220 -0.51 -30.68 -17.08
CA ALA A 220 -0.85 -29.34 -16.63
C ALA A 220 0.24 -28.84 -15.66
N PRO A 221 0.52 -27.54 -15.60
CA PRO A 221 1.51 -27.02 -14.65
C PRO A 221 1.10 -27.35 -13.21
N PRO A 222 2.04 -27.82 -12.37
CA PRO A 222 1.74 -28.21 -11.00
C PRO A 222 1.38 -26.99 -10.16
N ARG A 223 0.42 -27.15 -9.23
CA ARG A 223 -0.05 -26.10 -8.32
C ARG A 223 0.51 -26.30 -6.91
N LEU A 224 1.83 -26.31 -6.85
CA LEU A 224 2.56 -26.61 -5.62
C LEU A 224 2.20 -25.65 -4.48
N ARG A 225 2.12 -26.20 -3.27
CA ARG A 225 1.91 -25.46 -2.02
C ARG A 225 3.06 -25.68 -1.07
N LEU A 226 3.46 -24.61 -0.39
CA LEU A 226 4.55 -24.62 0.59
C LEU A 226 4.00 -24.61 2.01
N ALA A 227 4.63 -25.39 2.88
CA ALA A 227 4.42 -25.33 4.33
C ALA A 227 5.77 -25.41 5.03
N LEU A 228 6.05 -24.45 5.92
CA LEU A 228 7.21 -24.52 6.79
C LEU A 228 6.82 -25.27 8.06
N VAL A 229 7.36 -26.47 8.22
CA VAL A 229 7.09 -27.34 9.35
C VAL A 229 8.21 -27.21 10.38
N GLN A 230 7.84 -26.90 11.62
CA GLN A 230 8.78 -26.79 12.74
C GLN A 230 8.44 -27.84 13.79
N THR A 231 9.40 -28.71 14.09
CA THR A 231 9.20 -29.75 15.10
C THR A 231 9.55 -29.22 16.49
N ARG A 232 8.99 -29.85 17.52
CA ARG A 232 9.32 -29.54 18.93
C ARG A 232 10.78 -29.77 19.28
N ALA A 233 11.47 -30.63 18.52
CA ALA A 233 12.90 -30.88 18.64
C ALA A 233 13.77 -29.82 17.94
N GLY A 234 13.16 -28.78 17.35
CA GLY A 234 13.86 -27.70 16.66
C GLY A 234 14.18 -27.97 15.19
N GLY A 235 13.76 -29.10 14.63
CA GLY A 235 13.95 -29.41 13.20
C GLY A 235 13.04 -28.55 12.33
N ARG A 236 13.60 -28.04 11.22
CA ARG A 236 12.89 -27.18 10.26
C ARG A 236 12.84 -27.85 8.90
N PHE A 237 11.62 -28.05 8.41
CA PHE A 237 11.36 -28.77 7.17
C PHE A 237 10.48 -27.92 6.24
N LEU A 238 11.03 -27.53 5.09
CA LEU A 238 10.25 -26.92 4.03
C LEU A 238 9.54 -28.02 3.24
N CYS A 239 8.22 -28.08 3.37
CA CYS A 239 7.41 -29.08 2.73
C CYS A 239 6.74 -28.53 1.46
N MET A 240 6.75 -29.32 0.40
CA MET A 240 6.15 -29.02 -0.90
C MET A 240 5.12 -30.08 -1.25
N HIS A 241 3.88 -29.67 -1.44
CA HIS A 241 2.80 -30.57 -1.84
C HIS A 241 2.35 -30.25 -3.26
N ASN A 242 2.24 -31.28 -4.11
CA ASN A 242 1.57 -31.19 -5.39
C ASN A 242 0.14 -31.75 -5.28
N PRO A 243 -0.89 -30.90 -5.39
CA PRO A 243 -2.27 -31.34 -5.40
C PRO A 243 -2.57 -32.35 -6.51
N ALA A 244 -1.96 -32.25 -7.69
CA ALA A 244 -2.40 -32.99 -8.88
C ALA A 244 -2.11 -34.49 -8.82
N ASP A 245 -0.95 -34.88 -8.28
CA ASP A 245 -0.51 -36.28 -8.17
C ASP A 245 -0.30 -36.74 -6.72
N ASN A 246 -0.58 -35.87 -5.74
CA ASN A 246 -0.39 -36.10 -4.31
C ASN A 246 1.07 -36.37 -3.92
N SER A 247 2.04 -35.91 -4.72
CA SER A 247 3.44 -35.95 -4.32
C SER A 247 3.70 -34.95 -3.19
N PHE A 248 4.45 -35.40 -2.19
CA PHE A 248 4.81 -34.59 -1.03
C PHE A 248 6.31 -34.72 -0.77
N LEU A 249 7.01 -33.60 -0.80
CA LEU A 249 8.45 -33.52 -0.56
C LEU A 249 8.71 -32.75 0.71
N SER A 250 9.75 -33.13 1.43
CA SER A 250 10.24 -32.44 2.62
C SER A 250 11.72 -32.13 2.43
N LEU A 251 12.07 -30.86 2.46
CA LEU A 251 13.45 -30.37 2.43
C LEU A 251 13.87 -30.01 3.85
N ASP A 252 14.90 -30.70 4.35
CA ASP A 252 15.58 -30.31 5.59
C ASP A 252 16.40 -29.04 5.30
N THR A 253 16.03 -27.92 5.90
CA THR A 253 16.65 -26.61 5.62
C THR A 253 18.08 -26.52 6.15
N ASP A 254 18.43 -27.33 7.15
CA ASP A 254 19.76 -27.32 7.77
C ASP A 254 20.73 -28.22 6.98
N LYS A 255 20.23 -29.32 6.42
CA LYS A 255 21.04 -30.28 5.65
C LYS A 255 20.98 -30.10 4.14
N ASN A 256 20.08 -29.26 3.63
CA ASN A 256 19.77 -29.13 2.20
C ASN A 256 19.47 -30.47 1.51
N SER A 257 18.88 -31.41 2.25
CA SER A 257 18.51 -32.73 1.74
C SER A 257 17.01 -32.81 1.56
N ILE A 258 16.58 -33.21 0.36
CA ILE A 258 15.17 -33.42 0.04
C ILE A 258 14.82 -34.90 0.05
N VAL A 259 13.69 -35.21 0.70
CA VAL A 259 13.11 -36.54 0.77
C VAL A 259 11.67 -36.50 0.27
N SER A 260 11.27 -37.54 -0.44
CA SER A 260 9.87 -37.77 -0.78
C SER A 260 9.18 -38.50 0.36
N VAL A 261 8.05 -37.97 0.80
CA VAL A 261 7.21 -38.51 1.87
C VAL A 261 6.01 -39.20 1.24
N MET A 262 5.88 -40.50 1.45
CA MET A 262 4.77 -41.28 0.88
C MET A 262 3.48 -41.04 1.67
N LEU A 263 2.51 -40.34 1.06
CA LEU A 263 1.17 -40.16 1.59
C LEU A 263 0.30 -41.40 1.29
N ASN A 264 0.07 -42.22 2.32
CA ASN A 264 -0.76 -43.42 2.18
C ASN A 264 -2.23 -43.08 2.45
N GLY A 265 -3.16 -43.72 1.72
CA GLY A 265 -4.61 -43.57 1.96
C GLY A 265 -5.33 -42.52 1.10
N LEU A 266 -4.60 -41.77 0.27
CA LEU A 266 -5.16 -40.87 -0.73
C LEU A 266 -5.45 -41.62 -2.05
N SER A 267 -6.57 -41.27 -2.69
CA SER A 267 -6.88 -41.73 -4.05
C SER A 267 -6.06 -40.94 -5.10
N PRO A 268 -5.90 -41.41 -6.35
CA PRO A 268 -5.23 -40.65 -7.43
C PRO A 268 -6.12 -39.52 -7.97
N VAL A 269 -6.56 -38.64 -7.08
CA VAL A 269 -7.38 -37.45 -7.31
C VAL A 269 -6.72 -36.29 -6.59
N ALA A 270 -7.01 -35.06 -7.01
CA ALA A 270 -6.43 -33.89 -6.39
C ALA A 270 -6.71 -33.83 -4.88
N SER A 271 -5.68 -33.56 -4.08
CA SER A 271 -5.80 -33.32 -2.63
C SER A 271 -5.49 -31.88 -2.26
N PHE A 272 -5.93 -31.50 -1.07
CA PHE A 272 -5.66 -30.20 -0.46
C PHE A 272 -4.83 -30.40 0.80
N MET A 273 -3.82 -29.56 0.98
CA MET A 273 -2.98 -29.52 2.17
C MET A 273 -3.49 -28.43 3.13
N ASP A 274 -3.86 -28.82 4.34
CA ASP A 274 -4.05 -27.90 5.45
C ASP A 274 -2.72 -27.72 6.19
N LYS A 275 -2.22 -26.48 6.17
CA LYS A 275 -0.96 -26.05 6.78
C LYS A 275 -1.14 -25.22 8.04
N SER A 276 -2.35 -25.20 8.61
CA SER A 276 -2.75 -24.31 9.71
C SER A 276 -1.89 -24.50 10.97
N LEU A 277 -1.42 -25.74 11.21
CA LEU A 277 -0.58 -26.09 12.36
C LEU A 277 0.83 -26.56 11.96
N ALA A 278 1.32 -26.17 10.78
CA ALA A 278 2.66 -26.56 10.32
C ALA A 278 3.77 -26.08 11.29
N HIS A 279 3.61 -24.90 11.88
CA HIS A 279 4.50 -24.35 12.91
C HIS A 279 4.58 -25.19 14.21
N LEU A 280 3.64 -26.11 14.44
CA LEU A 280 3.65 -27.07 15.56
C LEU A 280 4.09 -28.48 15.15
N GLY A 281 4.44 -28.68 13.88
CA GLY A 281 4.89 -29.97 13.35
C GLY A 281 3.80 -30.83 12.72
N TYR A 282 2.61 -30.26 12.45
CA TYR A 282 1.46 -31.01 11.94
C TYR A 282 0.98 -30.52 10.58
N VAL A 283 0.72 -31.44 9.67
CA VAL A 283 0.16 -31.16 8.33
C VAL A 283 -0.92 -32.20 8.03
N ALA A 284 -2.03 -31.76 7.44
CA ALA A 284 -3.12 -32.67 7.06
C ALA A 284 -3.45 -32.57 5.57
N PHE A 285 -3.89 -33.67 4.99
CA PHE A 285 -4.30 -33.78 3.59
C PHE A 285 -5.70 -34.35 3.49
N TYR A 286 -6.54 -33.76 2.66
CA TYR A 286 -7.90 -34.24 2.41
C TYR A 286 -8.25 -34.14 0.93
N GLN A 287 -9.29 -34.87 0.52
CA GLN A 287 -9.82 -34.86 -0.85
C GLN A 287 -11.30 -34.54 -0.81
N GLU A 288 -11.74 -33.63 -1.69
CA GLU A 288 -13.17 -33.32 -1.80
C GLU A 288 -13.96 -34.57 -2.23
N ASN A 289 -15.18 -34.74 -1.67
CA ASN A 289 -16.06 -35.88 -1.94
C ASN A 289 -15.49 -37.25 -1.51
N ARG A 290 -14.49 -37.26 -0.62
CA ARG A 290 -13.88 -38.47 -0.05
C ARG A 290 -13.92 -38.41 1.47
N ALA A 291 -13.88 -39.58 2.11
CA ALA A 291 -13.98 -39.71 3.57
C ALA A 291 -12.61 -39.71 4.28
N ASN A 292 -11.51 -39.89 3.53
CA ASN A 292 -10.19 -40.08 4.13
C ASN A 292 -9.48 -38.74 4.34
N VAL A 293 -8.94 -38.57 5.54
CA VAL A 293 -8.00 -37.51 5.89
C VAL A 293 -6.68 -38.16 6.30
N VAL A 294 -5.57 -37.70 5.72
CA VAL A 294 -4.21 -38.14 6.07
C VAL A 294 -3.57 -37.06 6.93
N PHE A 295 -3.35 -37.37 8.20
CA PHE A 295 -2.74 -36.49 9.18
C PHE A 295 -1.29 -36.91 9.43
N VAL A 296 -0.33 -36.01 9.19
CA VAL A 296 1.10 -36.27 9.31
C VAL A 296 1.66 -35.51 10.50
N ASP A 297 2.25 -36.25 11.43
CA ASP A 297 2.91 -35.70 12.62
C ASP A 297 4.43 -35.86 12.48
N PHE A 298 5.11 -34.74 12.20
CA PHE A 298 6.56 -34.69 12.07
C PHE A 298 7.27 -34.82 13.43
N ASN A 299 6.58 -34.61 14.56
CA ASN A 299 7.18 -34.75 15.88
C ASN A 299 7.36 -36.22 16.26
N THR A 300 6.39 -37.07 15.90
CA THR A 300 6.45 -38.52 16.18
C THR A 300 6.96 -39.34 15.00
N GLY A 301 7.03 -38.76 13.80
CA GLY A 301 7.40 -39.48 12.57
C GLY A 301 6.31 -40.44 12.09
N MET A 302 5.05 -40.15 12.44
CA MET A 302 3.89 -40.99 12.14
C MET A 302 2.93 -40.30 11.17
N GLN A 303 2.27 -41.09 10.32
CA GLN A 303 1.11 -40.68 9.57
C GLN A 303 -0.13 -41.47 10.03
N HIS A 304 -1.25 -40.78 10.12
CA HIS A 304 -2.54 -41.32 10.56
C HIS A 304 -3.57 -41.14 9.45
N ILE A 305 -4.15 -42.24 8.98
CA ILE A 305 -5.23 -42.23 8.00
C ILE A 305 -6.54 -42.34 8.79
N VAL A 306 -7.33 -41.28 8.81
CA VAL A 306 -8.62 -41.20 9.49
C VAL A 306 -9.73 -41.26 8.44
N GLU A 307 -10.50 -42.34 8.47
CA GLU A 307 -11.69 -42.52 7.64
C GLU A 307 -12.90 -41.98 8.39
N LEU A 308 -13.45 -40.88 7.87
CA LEU A 308 -14.59 -40.17 8.43
C LEU A 308 -15.92 -40.82 8.02
N PRO A 309 -16.98 -40.70 8.82
CA PRO A 309 -18.30 -41.21 8.45
C PRO A 309 -18.99 -40.39 7.34
N VAL A 310 -18.41 -39.25 6.97
CA VAL A 310 -18.94 -38.27 6.01
C VAL A 310 -17.95 -38.01 4.89
N GLN A 311 -18.44 -37.48 3.76
CA GLN A 311 -17.59 -37.08 2.65
C GLN A 311 -17.17 -35.63 2.84
N VAL A 312 -15.86 -35.38 2.82
CA VAL A 312 -15.29 -34.06 3.11
C VAL A 312 -15.57 -33.10 1.96
N ALA A 313 -16.27 -32.00 2.26
CA ALA A 313 -16.37 -30.81 1.41
C ALA A 313 -15.34 -29.76 1.80
N ALA A 314 -15.12 -29.59 3.10
CA ALA A 314 -14.12 -28.69 3.67
C ALA A 314 -13.54 -29.31 4.93
N PHE A 315 -12.27 -29.05 5.19
CA PHE A 315 -11.56 -29.54 6.36
C PHE A 315 -10.70 -28.41 6.91
N HIS A 316 -10.74 -28.24 8.23
CA HIS A 316 -9.93 -27.26 8.96
C HIS A 316 -9.36 -27.90 10.22
N MET A 317 -8.04 -27.92 10.34
CA MET A 317 -7.36 -28.41 11.52
C MET A 317 -7.26 -27.30 12.57
N VAL A 318 -8.22 -27.27 13.50
CA VAL A 318 -8.30 -26.24 14.54
C VAL A 318 -7.19 -26.44 15.58
N ASP A 319 -7.00 -27.70 15.96
CA ASP A 319 -6.02 -28.19 16.93
C ASP A 319 -5.58 -29.60 16.48
N PRO A 320 -4.40 -30.13 16.86
CA PRO A 320 -4.02 -31.49 16.48
C PRO A 320 -5.06 -32.54 16.93
N ARG A 321 -5.88 -32.21 17.94
CA ARG A 321 -6.88 -33.10 18.54
C ARG A 321 -8.33 -32.71 18.24
N LEU A 322 -8.56 -31.62 17.49
CA LEU A 322 -9.88 -31.11 17.15
C LEU A 322 -9.89 -30.58 15.71
N TRP A 323 -10.71 -31.19 14.88
CA TRP A 323 -10.91 -30.80 13.48
C TRP A 323 -12.35 -30.40 13.24
N LEU A 324 -12.52 -29.45 12.33
CA LEU A 324 -13.83 -29.06 11.81
C LEU A 324 -13.97 -29.55 10.37
N VAL A 325 -15.02 -30.30 10.11
CA VAL A 325 -15.28 -30.92 8.80
C VAL A 325 -16.67 -30.53 8.32
N LYS A 326 -16.79 -30.11 7.06
CA LYS A 326 -18.08 -29.88 6.41
C LYS A 326 -18.39 -31.04 5.47
N ASP A 327 -19.61 -31.58 5.54
CA ASP A 327 -20.05 -32.69 4.68
C ASP A 327 -20.47 -32.22 3.28
N CYS A 328 -20.22 -33.04 2.26
CA CYS A 328 -20.64 -32.82 0.87
C CYS A 328 -22.15 -33.00 0.65
N LYS A 329 -22.79 -33.96 1.32
CA LYS A 329 -24.18 -34.35 1.00
C LYS A 329 -25.20 -33.46 1.70
N GLY A 330 -25.06 -33.31 3.02
CA GLY A 330 -25.94 -32.48 3.84
C GLY A 330 -25.52 -31.01 3.89
N GLY A 331 -24.25 -30.72 3.63
CA GLY A 331 -23.69 -29.38 3.87
C GLY A 331 -23.55 -29.05 5.36
N GLU A 332 -23.68 -30.05 6.23
CA GLU A 332 -23.66 -29.92 7.69
C GLU A 332 -22.22 -29.95 8.23
N ASN A 333 -22.03 -29.30 9.37
CA ASN A 333 -20.74 -29.25 10.05
C ASN A 333 -20.61 -30.41 11.04
N HIS A 334 -19.42 -30.99 11.11
CA HIS A 334 -19.06 -32.10 11.98
C HIS A 334 -17.78 -31.75 12.74
N LEU A 335 -17.75 -32.05 14.03
CA LEU A 335 -16.53 -32.02 14.82
C LEU A 335 -15.91 -33.40 14.83
N VAL A 336 -14.61 -33.45 14.56
CA VAL A 336 -13.82 -34.67 14.70
C VAL A 336 -12.80 -34.43 15.80
N TYR A 337 -12.89 -35.20 16.87
CA TYR A 337 -12.07 -34.99 18.06
C TYR A 337 -11.52 -36.31 18.60
N ALA A 338 -10.43 -36.21 19.36
CA ALA A 338 -9.84 -37.36 20.03
C ALA A 338 -10.61 -37.70 21.31
N SER A 339 -10.92 -38.99 21.50
CA SER A 339 -11.71 -39.48 22.63
C SER A 339 -11.02 -39.32 23.99
N ASP A 340 -9.69 -39.42 24.01
CA ASP A 340 -8.86 -39.34 25.22
C ASP A 340 -7.45 -38.89 24.85
N GLU A 341 -6.71 -38.29 25.79
CA GLU A 341 -5.35 -37.74 25.62
C GLU A 341 -4.36 -38.74 25.02
N ASN A 342 -4.55 -40.03 25.31
CA ASN A 342 -3.70 -41.12 24.85
C ASN A 342 -3.86 -41.46 23.36
N VAL A 343 -4.92 -40.96 22.69
CA VAL A 343 -5.15 -41.25 21.27
C VAL A 343 -4.31 -40.30 20.41
N PRO A 344 -3.50 -40.82 19.46
CA PRO A 344 -2.56 -40.01 18.69
C PRO A 344 -3.22 -39.16 17.60
N ALA A 345 -4.45 -39.48 17.19
CA ALA A 345 -5.21 -38.73 16.20
C ALA A 345 -6.72 -38.74 16.53
N PRO A 346 -7.48 -37.71 16.14
CA PRO A 346 -8.94 -37.68 16.27
C PRO A 346 -9.63 -38.94 15.74
N ASN A 347 -10.52 -39.50 16.55
CA ASN A 347 -11.14 -40.81 16.32
C ASN A 347 -12.65 -40.84 16.55
N LEU A 348 -13.26 -39.73 16.99
CA LEU A 348 -14.70 -39.58 17.15
C LEU A 348 -15.18 -38.45 16.24
N ALA A 349 -16.27 -38.69 15.51
CA ALA A 349 -16.95 -37.66 14.73
C ALA A 349 -18.37 -37.45 15.26
N GLN A 350 -18.78 -36.19 15.39
CA GLN A 350 -20.11 -35.84 15.85
C GLN A 350 -20.67 -34.68 15.06
N HIS A 351 -21.94 -34.76 14.68
CA HIS A 351 -22.65 -33.70 14.00
C HIS A 351 -22.83 -32.47 14.91
N VAL A 352 -22.76 -31.29 14.29
CA VAL A 352 -22.96 -29.99 14.94
C VAL A 352 -24.31 -29.42 14.50
N SER A 353 -25.23 -29.27 15.44
CA SER A 353 -26.42 -28.49 15.22
C SER A 353 -26.07 -27.00 15.24
N VAL A 354 -26.25 -26.34 14.10
CA VAL A 354 -26.08 -24.89 13.97
C VAL A 354 -27.46 -24.23 14.07
N SER A 355 -27.57 -23.22 14.92
CA SER A 355 -28.77 -22.39 15.11
C SER A 355 -28.44 -20.91 14.90
N GLY A 356 -29.44 -20.08 14.60
CA GLY A 356 -29.25 -18.64 14.36
C GLY A 356 -29.52 -18.21 12.91
N ILE A 357 -29.26 -16.94 12.62
CA ILE A 357 -29.55 -16.29 11.34
C ILE A 357 -28.70 -16.90 10.21
N GLY A 358 -27.47 -17.31 10.51
CA GLY A 358 -26.54 -17.93 9.56
C GLY A 358 -26.75 -19.43 9.33
N ALA A 359 -27.56 -20.11 10.16
CA ALA A 359 -27.63 -21.57 10.19
C ALA A 359 -28.06 -22.24 8.86
N LYS A 360 -28.87 -21.56 8.04
CA LYS A 360 -29.30 -22.08 6.72
C LYS A 360 -28.31 -21.75 5.60
N SER A 361 -27.23 -21.06 5.91
CA SER A 361 -26.29 -20.58 4.92
C SER A 361 -25.35 -21.69 4.45
N LYS A 362 -25.22 -21.86 3.13
CA LYS A 362 -24.31 -22.87 2.53
C LYS A 362 -22.83 -22.46 2.57
N GLN A 363 -22.48 -21.42 3.32
CA GLN A 363 -21.14 -20.82 3.36
C GLN A 363 -20.07 -21.81 3.83
N ARG A 364 -18.91 -21.77 3.19
CA ARG A 364 -17.75 -22.58 3.56
C ARG A 364 -16.76 -21.70 4.31
N LEU A 365 -16.18 -22.23 5.37
CA LEU A 365 -15.04 -21.60 6.04
C LEU A 365 -13.83 -21.67 5.10
N THR A 366 -13.18 -20.54 4.85
CA THR A 366 -11.98 -20.42 4.01
C THR A 366 -10.71 -20.30 4.83
N TYR A 367 -10.79 -19.75 6.04
CA TYR A 367 -9.65 -19.56 6.92
C TYR A 367 -10.08 -19.57 8.39
N ILE A 368 -9.24 -20.16 9.25
CA ILE A 368 -9.34 -20.10 10.71
C ILE A 368 -8.01 -19.63 11.29
N SER A 369 -8.05 -18.63 12.18
CA SER A 369 -6.85 -18.14 12.85
C SER A 369 -6.39 -19.11 13.96
N GLN A 370 -5.16 -18.90 14.40
CA GLN A 370 -4.70 -19.37 15.70
C GLN A 370 -5.52 -18.71 16.83
N PRO A 371 -5.48 -19.24 18.07
CA PRO A 371 -6.12 -18.59 19.21
C PRO A 371 -5.67 -17.13 19.35
N VAL A 372 -6.64 -16.22 19.41
CA VAL A 372 -6.42 -14.78 19.56
C VAL A 372 -6.49 -14.44 21.05
N VAL A 373 -5.47 -13.74 21.53
CA VAL A 373 -5.43 -13.22 22.91
C VAL A 373 -5.78 -11.73 22.85
N GLU A 374 -6.98 -11.37 23.29
CA GLU A 374 -7.37 -9.95 23.42
C GLU A 374 -6.49 -9.24 24.46
N ALA A 375 -5.90 -8.11 24.09
CA ALA A 375 -5.08 -7.31 24.98
C ALA A 375 -5.86 -6.89 26.24
N GLY A 376 -5.34 -7.25 27.43
CA GLY A 376 -5.92 -6.85 28.70
C GLY A 376 -7.04 -7.73 29.25
N ARG A 377 -7.42 -8.83 28.58
CA ARG A 377 -8.35 -9.84 29.12
C ARG A 377 -7.63 -11.14 29.47
N SER A 378 -8.13 -11.86 30.48
CA SER A 378 -7.60 -13.17 30.85
C SER A 378 -7.78 -14.18 29.72
N ASN A 379 -6.80 -15.07 29.55
CA ASN A 379 -6.70 -16.18 28.59
C ASN A 379 -7.87 -17.22 28.61
N SER A 380 -9.01 -16.92 29.23
CA SER A 380 -10.09 -17.87 29.47
C SER A 380 -11.01 -18.08 28.26
N GLU A 381 -11.12 -17.11 27.35
CA GLU A 381 -11.93 -17.25 26.13
C GLU A 381 -11.00 -17.58 24.95
N ASN A 382 -10.94 -18.84 24.53
CA ASN A 382 -10.24 -19.25 23.31
C ASN A 382 -10.98 -18.70 22.07
N ILE A 383 -10.67 -17.47 21.72
CA ILE A 383 -11.26 -16.75 20.58
C ILE A 383 -10.51 -17.09 19.30
N ARG A 384 -11.21 -17.25 18.18
CA ARG A 384 -10.61 -17.40 16.85
C ARG A 384 -11.34 -16.54 15.82
N LEU A 385 -10.58 -15.98 14.89
CA LEU A 385 -11.10 -15.27 13.73
C LEU A 385 -11.31 -16.24 12.57
N LEU A 386 -12.40 -16.00 11.84
CA LEU A 386 -12.91 -16.87 10.79
C LEU A 386 -13.20 -16.03 9.55
N HIS A 387 -12.73 -16.49 8.39
CA HIS A 387 -13.25 -16.02 7.10
C HIS A 387 -14.06 -17.11 6.42
N THR A 388 -15.16 -16.69 5.79
CA THR A 388 -16.04 -17.57 5.04
C THR A 388 -16.09 -17.15 3.57
N THR A 389 -16.70 -17.98 2.73
CA THR A 389 -16.99 -17.66 1.33
C THR A 389 -18.06 -16.58 1.14
N ASN A 390 -18.63 -16.02 2.22
CA ASN A 390 -19.61 -14.95 2.13
C ASN A 390 -18.96 -13.59 2.27
N ASP A 391 -18.88 -12.88 1.15
CA ASP A 391 -18.27 -11.56 1.08
C ASP A 391 -19.08 -10.46 1.78
N SER A 392 -20.34 -10.73 2.16
CA SER A 392 -21.15 -9.82 3.00
C SER A 392 -20.71 -9.85 4.47
N VAL A 393 -20.00 -10.89 4.91
CA VAL A 393 -19.35 -10.93 6.22
C VAL A 393 -17.90 -10.53 6.02
N LEU A 394 -17.48 -9.49 6.73
CA LEU A 394 -16.10 -9.03 6.72
C LEU A 394 -15.20 -10.09 7.34
N THR A 395 -15.49 -10.42 8.61
CA THR A 395 -14.84 -11.47 9.38
C THR A 395 -15.81 -11.95 10.46
N ALA A 396 -15.58 -13.14 11.00
CA ALA A 396 -16.36 -13.65 12.12
C ALA A 396 -15.45 -14.08 13.26
N VAL A 397 -15.96 -14.00 14.49
CA VAL A 397 -15.29 -14.34 15.74
C VAL A 397 -15.98 -15.54 16.33
N ALA A 398 -15.29 -16.66 16.43
CA ALA A 398 -15.75 -17.82 17.19
C ALA A 398 -15.27 -17.71 18.64
N LYS A 399 -16.22 -17.71 19.58
CA LYS A 399 -15.98 -17.79 21.01
C LYS A 399 -16.30 -19.18 21.52
N ASN A 400 -15.63 -19.59 22.60
CA ASN A 400 -15.90 -20.86 23.29
C ASN A 400 -15.72 -22.13 22.42
N MET A 401 -14.86 -22.06 21.38
CA MET A 401 -14.62 -23.17 20.45
C MET A 401 -14.21 -24.48 21.15
N GLN A 402 -13.39 -24.43 22.20
CA GLN A 402 -13.00 -25.65 22.93
C GLN A 402 -14.09 -26.15 23.88
N ASN A 403 -14.94 -25.24 24.39
CA ASN A 403 -16.02 -25.61 25.30
C ASN A 403 -17.07 -26.47 24.61
N ILE A 404 -17.23 -26.39 23.28
CA ILE A 404 -18.14 -27.29 22.54
C ILE A 404 -17.82 -28.78 22.78
N LEU A 405 -16.58 -29.11 23.16
CA LEU A 405 -16.17 -30.47 23.51
C LEU A 405 -16.55 -30.89 24.93
N ALA A 406 -16.96 -29.97 25.80
CA ALA A 406 -17.44 -30.29 27.13
C ALA A 406 -18.63 -31.26 27.08
N GLN A 407 -18.82 -31.99 28.18
CA GLN A 407 -19.96 -32.91 28.34
C GLN A 407 -21.23 -32.18 28.77
N ASP A 408 -21.16 -30.88 29.00
CA ASP A 408 -22.32 -30.05 29.34
C ASP A 408 -23.24 -29.86 28.11
N PRO A 409 -24.52 -30.22 28.19
CA PRO A 409 -25.50 -30.01 27.11
C PRO A 409 -25.67 -28.54 26.71
N GLU A 410 -25.38 -27.59 27.61
CA GLU A 410 -25.45 -26.16 27.30
C GLU A 410 -24.19 -25.62 26.63
N ALA A 411 -23.13 -26.43 26.54
CA ALA A 411 -21.89 -26.01 25.91
C ALA A 411 -22.10 -25.70 24.43
N ALA A 412 -21.80 -24.45 24.07
CA ALA A 412 -21.93 -23.95 22.71
C ALA A 412 -20.71 -23.15 22.30
N MET A 413 -20.48 -23.13 20.99
CA MET A 413 -19.58 -22.18 20.34
C MET A 413 -20.43 -21.12 19.65
N ASP A 414 -20.19 -19.86 20.01
CA ASP A 414 -20.91 -18.73 19.44
C ASP A 414 -20.06 -18.05 18.36
N VAL A 415 -20.68 -17.77 17.22
CA VAL A 415 -20.06 -17.10 16.09
C VAL A 415 -20.69 -15.73 15.92
N TYR A 416 -19.89 -14.71 16.22
CA TYR A 416 -20.23 -13.31 16.06
C TYR A 416 -19.65 -12.81 14.74
N SER A 417 -20.50 -12.35 13.82
CA SER A 417 -20.04 -11.86 12.51
C SER A 417 -20.00 -10.34 12.47
N PHE A 418 -18.89 -9.80 11.99
CA PHE A 418 -18.78 -8.42 11.55
C PHE A 418 -19.36 -8.30 10.14
N MET A 419 -20.48 -7.60 10.05
CA MET A 419 -21.14 -7.38 8.76
C MET A 419 -20.40 -6.29 7.99
N ARG A 420 -20.20 -6.52 6.69
CA ARG A 420 -19.61 -5.51 5.81
C ARG A 420 -20.58 -4.32 5.67
N PRO A 421 -20.08 -3.06 5.71
CA PRO A 421 -20.89 -1.88 5.42
C PRO A 421 -21.60 -1.96 4.06
N ILE A 422 -22.81 -1.40 3.96
CA ILE A 422 -23.61 -1.43 2.73
C ILE A 422 -22.93 -0.65 1.59
N SER A 423 -22.13 0.37 1.91
CA SER A 423 -21.35 1.15 0.93
C SER A 423 -20.30 0.32 0.17
N ASP A 424 -19.88 -0.85 0.70
CA ASP A 424 -18.76 -1.62 0.16
C ASP A 424 -19.17 -2.66 -0.91
N GLU A 425 -20.20 -2.42 -1.72
CA GLU A 425 -20.62 -3.42 -2.73
C GLU A 425 -19.51 -3.75 -3.73
N ASN A 426 -18.63 -2.78 -4.03
CA ASN A 426 -17.50 -2.94 -4.95
C ASN A 426 -16.31 -3.70 -4.35
N VAL A 427 -16.29 -3.95 -3.03
CA VAL A 427 -15.19 -4.61 -2.32
C VAL A 427 -15.58 -6.06 -1.99
N ARG A 428 -15.98 -6.80 -3.03
CA ARG A 428 -16.36 -8.21 -2.93
C ARG A 428 -15.70 -9.00 -4.04
N ASN A 429 -15.37 -10.26 -3.77
CA ASN A 429 -14.77 -11.12 -4.77
C ASN A 429 -15.84 -11.65 -5.75
N MET A 430 -15.90 -11.02 -6.91
CA MET A 430 -16.84 -11.40 -7.97
C MET A 430 -16.31 -12.51 -8.88
N TYR A 431 -15.10 -13.03 -8.67
CA TYR A 431 -14.55 -14.11 -9.48
C TYR A 431 -15.03 -15.49 -9.00
N SER A 432 -15.16 -16.42 -9.95
CA SER A 432 -15.59 -17.80 -9.69
C SER A 432 -14.42 -18.77 -9.51
N ASN A 433 -13.28 -18.48 -10.12
CA ASN A 433 -12.08 -19.32 -10.17
C ASN A 433 -10.82 -18.64 -9.58
N LEU A 434 -10.98 -17.49 -8.94
CA LEU A 434 -9.94 -16.75 -8.24
C LEU A 434 -10.39 -16.46 -6.81
N GLN A 435 -9.77 -17.12 -5.84
CA GLN A 435 -10.12 -17.05 -4.42
C GLN A 435 -9.34 -15.94 -3.72
N SER A 436 -10.02 -15.28 -2.78
CA SER A 436 -9.39 -14.31 -1.88
C SER A 436 -8.41 -14.99 -0.94
N ALA A 437 -7.36 -14.28 -0.53
CA ALA A 437 -6.37 -14.78 0.42
C ALA A 437 -6.64 -14.21 1.82
N SER A 438 -6.25 -14.93 2.86
CA SER A 438 -6.45 -14.52 4.25
C SER A 438 -5.32 -14.98 5.14
N LEU A 439 -4.89 -14.13 6.06
CA LEU A 439 -3.82 -14.41 7.01
C LEU A 439 -4.05 -13.63 8.31
N TYR A 440 -4.08 -14.34 9.45
CA TYR A 440 -4.03 -13.70 10.76
C TYR A 440 -2.58 -13.41 11.13
N MET A 441 -2.31 -12.18 11.57
CA MET A 441 -0.98 -11.72 11.93
C MET A 441 -0.91 -11.62 13.44
N SER A 442 -0.01 -12.42 14.02
CA SER A 442 0.07 -12.65 15.45
C SER A 442 0.61 -11.46 16.22
N LYS A 443 1.49 -10.64 15.62
CA LYS A 443 2.15 -9.51 16.29
C LYS A 443 1.29 -8.27 16.33
N THR A 444 0.71 -7.93 15.18
CA THR A 444 -0.21 -6.79 15.06
C THR A 444 -1.63 -7.13 15.50
N GLN A 445 -1.91 -8.42 15.73
CA GLN A 445 -3.24 -8.95 16.08
C GLN A 445 -4.34 -8.61 15.07
N GLN A 446 -3.98 -8.36 13.83
CA GLN A 446 -4.90 -8.00 12.75
C GLN A 446 -5.16 -9.19 11.83
N MET A 447 -6.34 -9.19 11.21
CA MET A 447 -6.74 -10.15 10.20
C MET A 447 -6.61 -9.52 8.82
N ALA A 448 -5.69 -10.01 8.00
CA ALA A 448 -5.47 -9.51 6.65
C ALA A 448 -6.29 -10.32 5.62
N LYS A 449 -6.91 -9.63 4.67
CA LYS A 449 -7.64 -10.22 3.53
C LYS A 449 -7.28 -9.50 2.24
N VAL A 450 -6.89 -10.24 1.21
CA VAL A 450 -6.68 -9.69 -0.15
C VAL A 450 -7.86 -10.06 -1.03
N ILE A 451 -8.51 -9.05 -1.60
CA ILE A 451 -9.70 -9.18 -2.44
C ILE A 451 -9.38 -8.63 -3.84
N PRO A 452 -9.52 -9.44 -4.91
CA PRO A 452 -9.33 -8.95 -6.28
C PRO A 452 -10.46 -8.00 -6.68
N SER A 453 -10.11 -6.92 -7.40
CA SER A 453 -11.11 -5.99 -7.93
C SER A 453 -11.88 -6.60 -9.12
N PRO A 454 -13.22 -6.44 -9.19
CA PRO A 454 -14.00 -6.86 -10.34
C PRO A 454 -13.86 -5.92 -11.55
N SER A 455 -13.15 -4.79 -11.42
CA SER A 455 -13.03 -3.76 -12.46
C SER A 455 -12.28 -4.22 -13.71
N GLY A 456 -11.65 -5.40 -13.69
CA GLY A 456 -10.78 -5.89 -14.75
C GLY A 456 -9.41 -5.20 -14.80
N LYS A 457 -9.19 -4.18 -13.95
CA LYS A 457 -7.86 -3.59 -13.74
C LYS A 457 -7.01 -4.53 -12.88
N ASN A 458 -5.69 -4.46 -13.05
CA ASN A 458 -4.72 -5.21 -12.24
C ASN A 458 -4.55 -4.59 -10.84
N GLU A 459 -5.64 -4.51 -10.09
CA GLU A 459 -5.72 -3.93 -8.75
C GLU A 459 -6.59 -4.80 -7.83
N GLY A 460 -6.41 -4.59 -6.53
CA GLY A 460 -7.26 -5.18 -5.50
C GLY A 460 -7.21 -4.40 -4.20
N HIS A 461 -7.89 -4.94 -3.20
CA HIS A 461 -7.96 -4.36 -1.87
C HIS A 461 -7.27 -5.28 -0.88
N LEU A 462 -6.33 -4.73 -0.11
CA LEU A 462 -5.82 -5.32 1.11
C LEU A 462 -6.61 -4.72 2.28
N GLU A 463 -7.38 -5.54 2.96
CA GLU A 463 -8.11 -5.16 4.17
C GLU A 463 -7.41 -5.73 5.39
N LEU A 464 -7.08 -4.86 6.33
CA LEU A 464 -6.53 -5.20 7.63
C LEU A 464 -7.58 -4.89 8.67
N PHE A 465 -8.20 -5.92 9.22
CA PHE A 465 -9.21 -5.78 10.26
C PHE A 465 -8.57 -5.90 11.63
N SER A 466 -8.79 -4.89 12.48
CA SER A 466 -8.38 -4.91 13.89
C SER A 466 -9.59 -5.24 14.78
N PRO A 467 -9.63 -6.43 15.42
CA PRO A 467 -10.74 -6.81 16.27
C PRO A 467 -10.90 -5.91 17.50
N SER A 468 -9.80 -5.41 18.06
CA SER A 468 -9.82 -4.56 19.26
C SER A 468 -10.34 -3.15 18.98
N GLU A 469 -10.15 -2.66 17.75
CA GLU A 469 -10.50 -1.29 17.37
C GLU A 469 -11.78 -1.19 16.55
N HIS A 470 -12.37 -2.32 16.14
CA HIS A 470 -13.56 -2.35 15.30
C HIS A 470 -13.38 -1.55 13.99
N ARG A 471 -12.17 -1.53 13.45
CA ARG A 471 -11.79 -0.75 12.26
C ARG A 471 -11.18 -1.64 11.19
N ILE A 472 -11.45 -1.28 9.94
CA ILE A 472 -10.78 -1.82 8.77
C ILE A 472 -9.86 -0.74 8.23
N TRP A 473 -8.60 -1.10 8.01
CA TRP A 473 -7.69 -0.34 7.17
C TRP A 473 -7.67 -0.95 5.78
N ARG A 474 -8.14 -0.19 4.78
CA ARG A 474 -8.25 -0.64 3.39
C ARG A 474 -7.20 0.04 2.54
N VAL A 475 -6.23 -0.74 2.06
CA VAL A 475 -5.17 -0.29 1.17
C VAL A 475 -5.48 -0.77 -0.25
N LEU A 476 -5.43 0.12 -1.24
CA LEU A 476 -5.49 -0.25 -2.65
C LEU A 476 -4.13 -0.80 -3.07
N ILE A 477 -4.09 -2.03 -3.58
CA ILE A 477 -2.83 -2.69 -3.94
C ILE A 477 -2.81 -3.06 -5.43
N PRO A 478 -1.66 -2.92 -6.12
CA PRO A 478 -1.49 -3.49 -7.45
C PRO A 478 -1.53 -5.01 -7.35
N LEU A 479 -2.35 -5.65 -8.19
CA LEU A 479 -2.61 -7.08 -8.11
C LEU A 479 -2.83 -7.67 -9.49
N SER A 480 -1.94 -8.57 -9.90
CA SER A 480 -2.02 -9.19 -11.22
C SER A 480 -3.16 -10.21 -11.28
N ILE A 481 -4.24 -9.88 -11.98
CA ILE A 481 -5.39 -10.76 -12.18
C ILE A 481 -5.11 -11.64 -13.41
N PRO A 482 -5.07 -12.99 -13.29
CA PRO A 482 -4.82 -13.85 -14.43
C PRO A 482 -5.89 -13.69 -15.52
N VAL A 483 -5.48 -13.64 -16.79
CA VAL A 483 -6.40 -13.48 -17.94
C VAL A 483 -7.47 -14.58 -18.00
N THR A 484 -7.18 -15.76 -17.46
CA THR A 484 -8.13 -16.88 -17.39
C THR A 484 -9.17 -16.75 -16.27
N SER A 485 -9.14 -15.67 -15.48
CA SER A 485 -10.08 -15.45 -14.37
C SER A 485 -11.46 -15.11 -14.92
N THR A 486 -12.51 -15.70 -14.35
CA THR A 486 -13.89 -15.55 -14.83
C THR A 486 -14.78 -14.98 -13.75
N LEU A 487 -15.49 -13.90 -14.07
CA LEU A 487 -16.50 -13.32 -13.18
C LEU A 487 -17.65 -14.31 -13.01
N ARG A 488 -18.27 -14.31 -11.82
CA ARG A 488 -19.40 -15.19 -11.47
C ARG A 488 -20.63 -14.94 -12.35
N THR A 489 -20.79 -13.72 -12.88
CA THR A 489 -21.85 -13.36 -13.84
C THR A 489 -21.65 -14.05 -15.19
N ASP A 490 -20.40 -14.26 -15.58
CA ASP A 490 -20.02 -14.76 -16.91
C ASP A 490 -19.72 -16.27 -16.88
N ALA A 491 -19.85 -16.90 -15.71
CA ALA A 491 -19.61 -18.31 -15.52
C ALA A 491 -20.67 -19.15 -16.28
N PRO A 492 -20.26 -20.13 -17.10
CA PRO A 492 -21.20 -20.91 -17.91
C PRO A 492 -22.22 -21.65 -17.04
N ALA A 493 -23.51 -21.43 -17.33
CA ALA A 493 -24.65 -22.01 -16.61
C ALA A 493 -24.67 -23.55 -16.59
N THR A 494 -23.93 -24.21 -17.49
CA THR A 494 -23.84 -25.66 -17.60
C THR A 494 -22.96 -26.33 -16.55
N GLY A 495 -22.33 -25.56 -15.65
CA GLY A 495 -21.48 -26.11 -14.59
C GLY A 495 -20.21 -26.78 -15.11
N PHE A 496 -19.89 -26.64 -16.40
CA PHE A 496 -18.61 -27.00 -16.98
C PHE A 496 -17.55 -26.06 -16.41
N LYS A 497 -16.94 -26.44 -15.27
CA LYS A 497 -15.62 -25.95 -14.92
C LYS A 497 -14.70 -26.40 -16.05
N GLY A 498 -14.15 -25.47 -16.83
CA GLY A 498 -13.08 -25.79 -17.76
C GLY A 498 -11.89 -26.42 -17.02
N VAL A 499 -10.74 -26.58 -17.68
CA VAL A 499 -9.45 -26.91 -17.01
C VAL A 499 -8.95 -25.77 -16.08
N GLN A 500 -9.86 -24.91 -15.64
CA GLN A 500 -9.63 -23.77 -14.76
C GLN A 500 -9.47 -24.28 -13.34
N GLN A 501 -8.20 -24.41 -12.92
CA GLN A 501 -7.82 -24.70 -11.54
C GLN A 501 -8.12 -23.49 -10.66
N ASP A 502 -8.69 -23.72 -9.48
CA ASP A 502 -8.92 -22.69 -8.46
C ASP A 502 -7.57 -22.04 -8.09
N ARG A 503 -7.43 -20.73 -8.34
CA ARG A 503 -6.25 -19.95 -7.96
C ARG A 503 -6.52 -19.17 -6.68
N ILE A 504 -5.47 -18.91 -5.91
CA ILE A 504 -5.53 -17.86 -4.89
C ILE A 504 -4.98 -16.58 -5.52
N VAL A 505 -5.54 -15.44 -5.11
CA VAL A 505 -5.22 -14.13 -5.65
C VAL A 505 -3.79 -13.65 -5.31
N ALA A 506 -3.33 -13.96 -4.10
CA ALA A 506 -1.99 -13.64 -3.62
C ALA A 506 -1.60 -14.62 -2.51
N SER A 507 -0.30 -14.90 -2.38
CA SER A 507 0.25 -15.59 -1.20
C SER A 507 0.68 -14.56 -0.18
N MET A 508 0.50 -14.86 1.12
CA MET A 508 0.71 -13.91 2.20
C MET A 508 1.53 -14.55 3.32
N THR A 509 2.41 -13.77 3.95
CA THR A 509 3.16 -14.22 5.14
C THR A 509 3.53 -13.04 6.04
N GLU A 510 3.59 -13.28 7.35
CA GLU A 510 4.00 -12.29 8.36
C GLU A 510 5.53 -12.37 8.53
N LEU A 511 6.20 -11.22 8.59
CA LEU A 511 7.64 -11.12 8.81
C LEU A 511 7.99 -11.00 10.30
N LYS A 512 9.28 -11.08 10.64
CA LYS A 512 9.78 -11.01 12.01
C LYS A 512 9.54 -9.67 12.68
N ASP A 513 9.48 -8.59 11.92
CA ASP A 513 9.15 -7.25 12.42
C ASP A 513 7.63 -7.02 12.57
N GLY A 514 6.78 -7.94 12.08
CA GLY A 514 5.32 -7.77 12.07
C GLY A 514 4.80 -7.12 10.79
N SER A 515 5.67 -6.84 9.82
CA SER A 515 5.28 -6.38 8.48
C SER A 515 4.61 -7.52 7.69
N LEU A 516 3.70 -7.16 6.80
CA LEU A 516 3.00 -8.13 5.94
C LEU A 516 3.69 -8.23 4.59
N LEU A 517 3.99 -9.45 4.15
CA LEU A 517 4.47 -9.73 2.81
C LEU A 517 3.34 -10.33 1.95
N THR A 518 3.19 -9.81 0.75
CA THR A 518 2.25 -10.35 -0.27
C THR A 518 2.98 -10.65 -1.57
N MET A 519 2.67 -11.78 -2.21
CA MET A 519 3.17 -12.14 -3.54
C MET A 519 2.00 -12.42 -4.48
N ASP A 520 1.97 -11.74 -5.63
CA ASP A 520 0.96 -12.00 -6.67
C ASP A 520 1.33 -13.19 -7.56
N ASN A 521 0.41 -13.58 -8.46
CA ASN A 521 0.58 -14.74 -9.34
C ASN A 521 1.67 -14.55 -10.41
N THR A 522 2.21 -13.34 -10.59
CA THR A 522 3.32 -13.05 -11.51
C THR A 522 4.68 -13.03 -10.81
N GLY A 523 4.70 -13.19 -9.48
CA GLY A 523 5.91 -13.19 -8.67
C GLY A 523 6.35 -11.81 -8.19
N PHE A 524 5.50 -10.78 -8.29
CA PHE A 524 5.77 -9.51 -7.63
C PHE A 524 5.49 -9.64 -6.13
N VAL A 525 6.54 -9.44 -5.35
CA VAL A 525 6.51 -9.45 -3.89
C VAL A 525 6.52 -8.02 -3.38
N ARG A 526 5.64 -7.71 -2.44
CA ARG A 526 5.50 -6.41 -1.78
C ARG A 526 5.52 -6.60 -0.27
N VAL A 527 6.23 -5.73 0.42
CA VAL A 527 6.29 -5.70 1.89
C VAL A 527 5.59 -4.44 2.38
N TRP A 528 4.65 -4.63 3.31
CA TRP A 528 3.76 -3.61 3.82
C TRP A 528 4.02 -3.40 5.31
N GLN A 529 4.24 -2.14 5.69
CA GLN A 529 4.25 -1.74 7.09
C GLN A 529 2.80 -1.47 7.52
N ILE A 530 2.33 -2.29 8.45
CA ILE A 530 0.92 -2.36 8.84
C ILE A 530 0.69 -2.03 10.32
N ASP A 531 1.77 -1.87 11.08
CA ASP A 531 1.69 -1.36 12.45
C ASP A 531 1.53 0.16 12.42
N ALA A 532 0.49 0.65 13.10
CA ALA A 532 0.15 2.07 13.10
C ALA A 532 1.24 2.93 13.76
N ALA A 533 1.86 2.45 14.84
CA ALA A 533 2.89 3.21 15.55
C ALA A 533 4.17 3.32 14.70
N ASP A 534 4.59 2.21 14.11
CA ASP A 534 5.77 2.18 13.24
C ASP A 534 5.53 3.01 11.97
N LEU A 535 4.33 2.96 11.39
CA LEU A 535 3.97 3.78 10.24
C LEU A 535 4.00 5.27 10.59
N PHE A 536 3.46 5.67 11.74
CA PHE A 536 3.47 7.06 12.18
C PHE A 536 4.89 7.61 12.36
N GLN A 537 5.77 6.82 12.99
CA GLN A 537 7.17 7.17 13.16
C GLN A 537 7.90 7.24 11.81
N SER A 538 7.60 6.32 10.90
CA SER A 538 8.19 6.30 9.56
C SER A 538 7.74 7.51 8.73
N ALA A 539 6.46 7.88 8.78
CA ALA A 539 5.92 9.07 8.12
C ALA A 539 6.55 10.36 8.67
N SER A 540 6.71 10.44 10.00
CA SER A 540 7.36 11.58 10.65
C SER A 540 8.83 11.71 10.25
N THR A 541 9.53 10.58 10.10
CA THR A 541 10.93 10.54 9.63
C THR A 541 11.02 10.91 8.16
N TRP A 542 10.11 10.40 7.33
CA TRP A 542 10.04 10.75 5.90
C TRP A 542 9.75 12.24 5.68
N LYS A 543 8.83 12.84 6.46
CA LYS A 543 8.57 14.28 6.44
C LYS A 543 9.84 15.09 6.73
N LYS A 544 10.65 14.67 7.70
CA LYS A 544 11.95 15.32 7.98
C LYS A 544 12.94 15.16 6.84
N LEU A 545 12.98 13.99 6.20
CA LEU A 545 13.86 13.75 5.04
C LEU A 545 13.49 14.63 3.84
N VAL A 546 12.20 14.86 3.60
CA VAL A 546 11.76 15.74 2.50
C VAL A 546 12.06 17.22 2.81
N GLY A 547 12.08 17.62 4.09
CA GLY A 547 12.41 18.97 4.57
C GLY A 547 11.20 19.70 5.15
N THR A 548 11.37 20.94 5.63
CA THR A 548 10.28 21.80 6.14
C THR A 548 9.30 22.17 5.04
N LEU A 549 8.44 21.22 4.69
CA LEU A 549 7.15 21.47 4.07
C LEU A 549 6.37 22.35 5.04
N ASP A 550 6.13 23.60 4.66
CA ASP A 550 5.06 24.36 5.25
C ASP A 550 3.81 23.48 5.13
N SER A 551 3.12 23.18 6.22
CA SER A 551 2.00 22.21 6.26
C SER A 551 0.83 22.51 5.30
N ARG A 552 0.95 23.56 4.48
CA ARG A 552 0.07 23.99 3.39
C ARG A 552 0.45 23.45 2.00
N THR A 553 1.67 22.95 1.77
CA THR A 553 2.13 22.50 0.43
C THR A 553 2.04 21.00 0.19
N LEU A 554 1.75 20.18 1.20
CA LEU A 554 1.41 18.76 0.97
C LEU A 554 -0.03 18.68 0.47
N SER A 555 -0.22 18.38 -0.81
CA SER A 555 -1.52 17.97 -1.34
C SER A 555 -1.81 16.55 -0.85
N ILE A 556 -2.73 16.45 0.11
CA ILE A 556 -3.25 15.16 0.56
C ILE A 556 -4.26 14.72 -0.50
N LEU A 557 -3.88 13.71 -1.28
CA LEU A 557 -4.71 13.13 -2.33
C LEU A 557 -5.25 11.80 -1.83
N TYR A 558 -6.57 11.73 -1.72
CA TYR A 558 -7.31 10.53 -1.40
C TYR A 558 -7.56 9.77 -2.71
N LYS A 559 -7.74 8.45 -2.68
CA LYS A 559 -8.31 7.70 -3.82
C LYS A 559 -9.71 7.23 -3.48
N ASP A 560 -10.66 7.48 -4.38
CA ASP A 560 -12.02 7.00 -4.24
C ASP A 560 -12.13 5.49 -4.50
N GLU A 561 -13.33 4.93 -4.34
CA GLU A 561 -13.61 3.50 -4.57
C GLU A 561 -13.40 3.04 -6.03
N LYS A 562 -13.22 3.97 -6.96
CA LYS A 562 -12.95 3.74 -8.39
C LYS A 562 -11.48 3.98 -8.75
N GLY A 563 -10.63 4.30 -7.77
CA GLY A 563 -9.21 4.58 -7.91
C GLY A 563 -8.90 5.98 -8.46
N GLN A 564 -9.86 6.91 -8.42
CA GLN A 564 -9.70 8.30 -8.86
C GLN A 564 -9.18 9.15 -7.71
N PHE A 565 -8.25 10.07 -7.98
CA PHE A 565 -7.75 10.95 -6.93
C PHE A 565 -8.85 11.94 -6.55
N VAL A 566 -9.08 12.15 -5.25
CA VAL A 566 -9.98 13.16 -4.70
C VAL A 566 -9.24 13.99 -3.64
N ASN A 567 -9.58 15.26 -3.49
CA ASN A 567 -9.00 16.11 -2.44
C ASN A 567 -9.76 15.98 -1.10
N ALA A 568 -9.34 16.72 -0.08
CA ALA A 568 -9.97 16.72 1.25
C ALA A 568 -11.45 17.16 1.26
N ASN A 569 -11.94 17.75 0.17
CA ASN A 569 -13.34 18.16 -0.02
C ASN A 569 -14.16 17.11 -0.80
N GLY A 570 -13.55 15.97 -1.18
CA GLY A 570 -14.18 14.92 -1.99
C GLY A 570 -14.27 15.25 -3.49
N GLU A 571 -13.60 16.30 -3.95
CA GLU A 571 -13.60 16.71 -5.36
C GLU A 571 -12.58 15.89 -6.14
N LEU A 572 -12.94 15.45 -7.35
CA LEU A 572 -12.02 14.76 -8.24
C LEU A 572 -10.83 15.64 -8.56
N VAL A 573 -9.63 15.08 -8.46
CA VAL A 573 -8.38 15.76 -8.78
C VAL A 573 -7.54 14.91 -9.72
N GLY A 574 -6.69 15.57 -10.51
CA GLY A 574 -5.68 14.91 -11.33
C GLY A 574 -4.54 14.33 -10.46
N PRO A 575 -3.65 13.52 -11.06
CA PRO A 575 -2.43 13.03 -10.40
C PRO A 575 -1.50 14.17 -9.90
N ASP A 576 -1.68 15.38 -10.45
CA ASP A 576 -1.00 16.62 -10.09
C ASP A 576 -1.70 17.40 -8.95
N GLY A 577 -2.81 16.87 -8.43
CA GLY A 577 -3.59 17.46 -7.34
C GLY A 577 -4.53 18.60 -7.76
N LYS A 578 -4.73 18.85 -9.06
CA LYS A 578 -5.68 19.87 -9.55
C LYS A 578 -7.09 19.34 -9.67
N VAL A 579 -8.09 20.14 -9.27
CA VAL A 579 -9.51 19.76 -9.34
C VAL A 579 -9.96 19.58 -10.79
N ILE A 580 -10.60 18.44 -11.06
CA ILE A 580 -11.25 18.07 -12.31
C ILE A 580 -12.74 18.37 -12.15
N VAL A 581 -13.27 19.22 -13.03
CA VAL A 581 -14.68 19.62 -13.03
C VAL A 581 -15.35 19.04 -14.27
N MET A 582 -16.59 18.57 -14.14
CA MET A 582 -17.39 18.22 -15.32
C MET A 582 -17.77 19.50 -16.07
N GLY A 583 -17.35 19.63 -17.32
CA GLY A 583 -17.85 20.67 -18.22
C GLY A 583 -19.32 20.45 -18.57
N GLU A 584 -20.01 21.50 -19.04
CA GLU A 584 -21.43 21.45 -19.44
C GLU A 584 -21.75 20.41 -20.53
N ASP A 585 -20.72 19.91 -21.23
CA ASP A 585 -20.83 18.95 -22.34
C ASP A 585 -20.65 17.48 -21.92
N GLY A 586 -20.39 17.21 -20.63
CA GLY A 586 -20.21 15.84 -20.10
C GLY A 586 -18.80 15.25 -20.28
N GLU A 587 -17.83 16.03 -20.74
CA GLU A 587 -16.40 15.67 -20.78
C GLU A 587 -15.64 16.15 -19.52
N LEU A 588 -14.64 15.37 -19.09
CA LEU A 588 -13.77 15.68 -17.94
C LEU A 588 -12.71 16.71 -18.35
N GLN A 589 -12.68 17.88 -17.70
CA GLN A 589 -11.70 18.94 -17.97
C GLN A 589 -10.98 19.37 -16.68
N SER A 590 -9.66 19.62 -16.77
CA SER A 590 -8.86 20.16 -15.66
C SER A 590 -9.14 21.66 -15.51
N SER A 591 -9.31 22.12 -14.27
CA SER A 591 -9.50 23.55 -13.95
C SER A 591 -8.33 24.39 -14.46
N GLY A 592 -8.49 24.98 -15.64
CA GLY A 592 -7.47 25.73 -16.36
C GLY A 592 -7.96 26.22 -17.72
N ASP A 593 -8.92 25.50 -18.32
CA ASP A 593 -9.58 25.91 -19.56
C ASP A 593 -11.05 26.26 -19.30
N MET A 594 -11.35 27.52 -19.03
CA MET A 594 -12.72 28.04 -19.08
C MET A 594 -12.75 29.36 -19.86
N SER A 595 -12.98 29.26 -21.17
CA SER A 595 -13.49 30.36 -21.98
C SER A 595 -14.82 29.96 -22.60
N GLY A 596 -15.91 30.18 -21.86
CA GLY A 596 -17.28 29.97 -22.32
C GLY A 596 -17.80 31.18 -23.10
N GLY A 597 -18.25 30.92 -24.33
CA GLY A 597 -19.02 31.84 -25.16
C GLY A 597 -20.42 31.28 -25.45
N GLY A 598 -21.41 32.19 -25.46
CA GLY A 598 -22.80 31.94 -25.87
C GLY A 598 -23.76 31.91 -24.69
N GLY A 599 -24.89 32.61 -24.66
CA GLY A 599 -25.60 33.36 -25.68
C GLY A 599 -27.10 33.10 -25.57
N GLY A 600 -27.83 34.01 -24.93
CA GLY A 600 -29.23 34.30 -25.23
C GLY A 600 -30.32 33.72 -24.31
N GLY A 601 -31.25 34.60 -23.90
CA GLY A 601 -32.67 34.23 -23.86
C GLY A 601 -33.45 34.52 -22.58
N SER A 602 -34.01 35.75 -22.52
CA SER A 602 -35.39 36.08 -22.11
C SER A 602 -35.94 35.72 -20.72
N GLY A 603 -36.62 36.71 -20.12
CA GLY A 603 -37.75 36.43 -19.21
C GLY A 603 -37.79 37.37 -18.01
N GLY A 604 -38.60 38.42 -18.10
CA GLY A 604 -38.77 39.39 -17.03
C GLY A 604 -39.72 38.97 -15.91
N SER A 605 -39.96 39.95 -15.05
CA SER A 605 -41.06 40.08 -14.09
C SER A 605 -40.99 39.24 -12.82
N GLY A 606 -40.56 39.92 -11.75
CA GLY A 606 -41.54 40.46 -10.80
C GLY A 606 -41.89 39.58 -9.60
N GLY A 607 -41.84 40.22 -8.43
CA GLY A 607 -42.80 39.91 -7.37
C GLY A 607 -42.19 39.61 -6.01
N GLY A 608 -42.37 40.58 -5.11
CA GLY A 608 -43.06 40.26 -3.86
C GLY A 608 -42.20 40.06 -2.62
N GLY A 609 -42.21 41.09 -1.77
CA GLY A 609 -42.91 40.91 -0.50
C GLY A 609 -42.06 40.63 0.73
N SER A 610 -41.88 41.71 1.51
CA SER A 610 -42.39 41.84 2.89
C SER A 610 -41.96 40.82 3.95
N GLY A 611 -41.51 41.36 5.09
CA GLY A 611 -41.84 40.79 6.39
C GLY A 611 -40.73 40.92 7.40
N GLY A 612 -40.80 41.97 8.22
CA GLY A 612 -39.93 42.15 9.38
C GLY A 612 -40.27 41.22 10.54
N GLY A 613 -39.39 41.21 11.55
CA GLY A 613 -39.61 40.54 12.81
C GLY A 613 -38.39 40.63 13.71
N SER A 614 -38.39 41.61 14.61
CA SER A 614 -37.47 41.72 15.74
C SER A 614 -37.71 40.60 16.76
N GLY A 615 -36.67 40.22 17.50
CA GLY A 615 -36.80 39.35 18.67
C GLY A 615 -35.47 39.16 19.39
N ASP A 616 -35.31 39.89 20.50
CA ASP A 616 -34.26 39.69 21.52
C ASP A 616 -34.40 38.32 22.20
N GLY A 617 -33.27 37.76 22.62
CA GLY A 617 -33.23 36.54 23.44
C GLY A 617 -31.82 36.24 23.96
N ASP A 618 -31.58 36.64 25.21
CA ASP A 618 -30.39 36.34 26.01
C ASP A 618 -30.14 34.83 26.17
N GLY A 619 -28.87 34.43 26.19
CA GLY A 619 -28.43 33.07 26.53
C GLY A 619 -26.94 33.01 26.83
N SER A 620 -26.60 33.04 28.11
CA SER A 620 -25.26 32.89 28.69
C SER A 620 -24.59 31.56 28.30
N GLY A 621 -23.27 31.59 28.06
CA GLY A 621 -22.44 30.38 27.93
C GLY A 621 -20.95 30.72 27.94
N ASP A 622 -20.25 30.21 28.95
CA ASP A 622 -18.87 30.50 29.32
C ASP A 622 -17.84 30.30 28.19
N GLY A 623 -16.95 31.28 28.05
CA GLY A 623 -15.84 31.24 27.11
C GLY A 623 -14.54 30.83 27.78
N ASP A 624 -14.02 29.65 27.41
CA ASP A 624 -12.61 29.30 27.61
C ASP A 624 -11.84 29.60 26.32
N GLY A 625 -11.12 30.72 26.34
CA GLY A 625 -10.20 31.13 25.30
C GLY A 625 -8.87 30.40 25.41
N ASN A 626 -8.52 29.60 24.40
CA ASN A 626 -7.14 29.13 24.21
C ASN A 626 -6.42 30.05 23.22
N GLY A 627 -5.63 30.98 23.78
CA GLY A 627 -4.66 31.79 23.07
C GLY A 627 -3.47 30.97 22.60
N SER A 628 -3.15 31.08 21.32
CA SER A 628 -1.94 30.54 20.72
C SER A 628 -0.77 31.50 20.98
N GLY A 629 0.07 31.16 21.96
CA GLY A 629 1.33 31.82 22.23
C GLY A 629 2.50 31.03 21.64
N SER A 630 3.07 31.54 20.55
CA SER A 630 4.38 31.17 20.05
C SER A 630 5.47 31.68 20.99
N GLY A 631 6.31 30.79 21.52
CA GLY A 631 7.41 31.14 22.41
C GLY A 631 8.51 30.10 22.36
N SER A 632 9.65 30.52 21.83
CA SER A 632 10.95 29.84 21.84
C SER A 632 11.38 29.42 23.26
N GLY A 633 11.68 28.14 23.44
CA GLY A 633 12.28 27.58 24.66
C GLY A 633 12.77 26.15 24.40
N GLU A 634 13.96 25.83 24.90
CA GLU A 634 14.74 24.61 24.70
C GLU A 634 13.94 23.30 24.83
N ARG A 635 14.11 22.39 23.85
CA ARG A 635 13.63 21.01 23.95
C ARG A 635 14.56 20.21 24.86
N THR A 636 14.12 20.01 26.10
CA THR A 636 14.59 18.90 26.93
C THR A 636 13.46 17.88 27.11
N GLY A 637 13.78 16.61 26.88
CA GLY A 637 12.98 15.48 27.33
C GLY A 637 11.96 14.94 26.33
N ALA A 638 12.30 13.81 25.72
CA ALA A 638 11.32 12.84 25.24
C ALA A 638 10.28 12.51 26.34
N PRO A 639 9.03 12.15 26.00
CA PRO A 639 8.07 11.69 27.00
C PRO A 639 8.57 10.34 27.54
N LYS A 640 9.10 10.36 28.78
CA LYS A 640 9.13 9.17 29.63
C LYS A 640 7.67 8.93 30.08
N ASP A 641 7.15 7.76 29.75
CA ASP A 641 5.77 7.27 29.99
C ASP A 641 4.63 7.89 29.17
N GLY A 642 4.73 7.84 27.83
CA GLY A 642 3.68 8.26 26.90
C GLY A 642 2.92 7.10 26.23
N ARG A 643 1.60 7.26 26.08
CA ARG A 643 0.69 6.44 25.26
C ARG A 643 1.36 6.02 23.94
N LYS A 644 1.32 4.73 23.60
CA LYS A 644 1.78 4.25 22.29
C LYS A 644 0.94 4.93 21.19
N PRO A 645 1.56 5.41 20.09
CA PRO A 645 0.81 5.98 18.99
C PRO A 645 -0.23 4.97 18.49
N ASN A 646 -1.45 5.42 18.25
CA ASN A 646 -2.53 4.55 17.81
C ASN A 646 -2.99 4.92 16.39
N PHE A 647 -3.98 4.19 15.87
CA PHE A 647 -4.55 4.48 14.56
C PHE A 647 -5.17 5.87 14.44
N ASP A 648 -5.61 6.48 15.55
CA ASP A 648 -6.07 7.87 15.54
C ASP A 648 -4.91 8.82 15.21
N ASP A 649 -3.71 8.58 15.72
CA ASP A 649 -2.52 9.39 15.39
C ASP A 649 -2.12 9.23 13.92
N VAL A 650 -2.25 8.02 13.35
CA VAL A 650 -2.07 7.79 11.91
C VAL A 650 -3.15 8.50 11.09
N SER A 651 -4.41 8.43 11.53
CA SER A 651 -5.50 9.18 10.90
C SER A 651 -5.32 10.69 11.04
N GLN A 652 -4.60 11.17 12.07
CA GLN A 652 -4.23 12.58 12.22
C GLN A 652 -3.04 12.98 11.35
N LEU A 653 -2.22 12.02 10.88
CA LEU A 653 -1.29 12.27 9.78
C LEU A 653 -2.03 12.45 8.46
N ASP A 654 -3.14 11.72 8.28
CA ASP A 654 -4.06 11.89 7.15
C ASP A 654 -4.91 13.16 7.30
N ILE A 655 -5.18 13.61 8.52
CA ILE A 655 -6.27 14.53 8.79
C ILE A 655 -5.95 15.47 9.97
N ARG A 656 -5.55 16.72 9.67
CA ARG A 656 -6.10 17.83 10.47
C ARG A 656 -7.56 17.98 10.05
N THR A 657 -8.43 17.53 10.94
CA THR A 657 -9.87 17.34 10.73
C THR A 657 -10.62 18.64 10.55
N THR A 658 -11.62 18.53 9.67
CA THR A 658 -12.77 19.41 9.48
C THR A 658 -12.44 20.84 9.07
N ALA A 659 -12.43 21.09 7.75
CA ALA A 659 -12.96 22.36 7.30
C ALA A 659 -14.39 22.46 7.86
N PRO A 660 -14.77 23.56 8.55
CA PRO A 660 -16.18 23.85 8.72
C PRO A 660 -16.84 23.79 7.34
N PRO A 661 -18.14 23.43 7.24
CA PRO A 661 -18.85 23.55 5.97
C PRO A 661 -18.54 24.94 5.39
N PRO A 662 -18.29 25.05 4.07
CA PRO A 662 -17.78 26.27 3.47
C PRO A 662 -18.59 27.43 4.01
N LYS A 663 -17.94 28.35 4.73
CA LYS A 663 -18.59 29.62 5.03
C LYS A 663 -18.88 30.19 3.66
N LEU A 664 -20.16 30.21 3.29
CA LEU A 664 -20.65 31.09 2.23
C LEU A 664 -19.97 32.42 2.48
N VAL A 665 -19.06 32.79 1.57
CA VAL A 665 -18.34 34.05 1.66
C VAL A 665 -19.42 35.10 1.83
N SER A 666 -19.45 35.80 2.96
CA SER A 666 -20.53 36.74 3.18
C SER A 666 -20.46 37.81 2.12
N ASP A 667 -21.61 38.33 1.68
CA ASP A 667 -21.65 39.40 0.68
C ASP A 667 -20.73 40.58 1.07
N ALA A 668 -20.52 40.81 2.37
CA ALA A 668 -19.61 41.81 2.91
C ALA A 668 -18.12 41.55 2.62
N GLN A 669 -17.67 40.29 2.55
CA GLN A 669 -16.29 39.94 2.20
C GLN A 669 -16.03 40.09 0.70
N ILE A 670 -17.02 39.73 -0.14
CA ILE A 670 -17.00 39.98 -1.59
C ILE A 670 -17.00 41.50 -1.84
N GLU A 671 -17.78 42.26 -1.07
CA GLU A 671 -17.87 43.71 -1.19
C GLU A 671 -16.58 44.42 -0.70
N MET A 672 -15.94 43.94 0.37
CA MET A 672 -14.62 44.44 0.79
C MET A 672 -13.54 44.15 -0.26
N HIS A 673 -13.54 42.96 -0.86
CA HIS A 673 -12.61 42.63 -1.94
C HIS A 673 -12.83 43.54 -3.15
N ASN A 674 -14.09 43.73 -3.56
CA ASN A 674 -14.45 44.62 -4.67
C ASN A 674 -14.14 46.09 -4.37
N MET A 675 -14.32 46.56 -3.13
CA MET A 675 -13.92 47.90 -2.73
C MET A 675 -12.41 48.08 -2.73
N THR A 676 -11.64 47.08 -2.27
CA THR A 676 -10.18 47.14 -2.26
C THR A 676 -9.63 47.14 -3.68
N MET A 677 -10.20 46.31 -4.56
CA MET A 677 -9.89 46.28 -5.99
C MET A 677 -10.21 47.62 -6.67
N ARG A 678 -11.40 48.19 -6.41
CA ARG A 678 -11.76 49.52 -6.94
C ARG A 678 -10.82 50.63 -6.48
N LYS A 679 -10.42 50.62 -5.19
CA LYS A 679 -9.44 51.60 -4.67
C LYS A 679 -8.08 51.44 -5.34
N HIS A 680 -7.64 50.20 -5.58
CA HIS A 680 -6.40 49.95 -6.32
C HIS A 680 -6.49 50.41 -7.78
N LEU A 681 -7.59 50.12 -8.47
CA LEU A 681 -7.81 50.57 -9.85
C LEU A 681 -7.87 52.10 -9.95
N ALA A 682 -8.50 52.77 -8.99
CA ALA A 682 -8.54 54.23 -8.91
C ALA A 682 -7.14 54.83 -8.64
N SER A 683 -6.29 54.15 -7.86
CA SER A 683 -4.91 54.61 -7.63
C SER A 683 -4.01 54.51 -8.88
N MET A 684 -4.38 53.65 -9.83
CA MET A 684 -3.66 53.42 -11.09
C MET A 684 -4.30 54.16 -12.28
N ASP A 685 -5.32 55.00 -12.03
CA ASP A 685 -6.11 55.73 -13.05
C ASP A 685 -6.61 54.81 -14.19
N MET A 686 -6.94 53.55 -13.85
CA MET A 686 -7.38 52.52 -14.79
C MET A 686 -8.86 52.21 -14.60
N THR A 687 -9.60 52.11 -15.70
CA THR A 687 -10.98 51.63 -15.63
C THR A 687 -11.03 50.11 -15.42
N ALA A 688 -12.16 49.61 -14.91
CA ALA A 688 -12.34 48.16 -14.73
C ALA A 688 -12.27 47.38 -16.06
N ALA A 689 -12.60 48.02 -17.18
CA ALA A 689 -12.46 47.42 -18.51
C ALA A 689 -10.99 47.35 -18.93
N ASP A 690 -10.23 48.43 -18.70
CA ASP A 690 -8.79 48.49 -19.02
C ASP A 690 -7.98 47.51 -18.16
N ALA A 691 -8.35 47.35 -16.89
CA ALA A 691 -7.73 46.39 -15.99
C ALA A 691 -7.91 44.95 -16.43
N LYS A 692 -9.09 44.61 -16.97
CA LYS A 692 -9.36 43.28 -17.50
C LYS A 692 -8.51 43.00 -18.74
N ILE A 693 -8.35 43.99 -19.62
CA ILE A 693 -7.51 43.88 -20.81
C ILE A 693 -6.03 43.77 -20.42
N TYR A 694 -5.58 44.58 -19.47
CA TYR A 694 -4.22 44.55 -18.93
C TYR A 694 -3.89 43.19 -18.30
N MET A 695 -4.77 42.64 -17.46
CA MET A 695 -4.56 41.32 -16.85
C MET A 695 -4.47 40.21 -17.89
N ALA A 696 -5.31 40.25 -18.93
CA ALA A 696 -5.27 39.27 -20.01
C ALA A 696 -3.92 39.28 -20.76
N TYR A 697 -3.35 40.45 -21.05
CA TYR A 697 -2.03 40.53 -21.68
C TYR A 697 -0.89 40.18 -20.71
N MET A 698 -1.00 40.56 -19.43
CA MET A 698 0.01 40.25 -18.42
C MET A 698 0.13 38.74 -18.18
N GLU A 699 -1.00 38.02 -18.16
CA GLU A 699 -1.03 36.57 -17.96
C GLU A 699 -0.28 35.82 -19.07
N ASN A 700 -0.40 36.28 -20.32
CA ASN A 700 0.26 35.67 -21.48
C ASN A 700 1.79 35.82 -21.48
N VAL A 701 2.34 36.84 -20.81
CA VAL A 701 3.78 37.18 -20.81
C VAL A 701 4.42 36.94 -19.43
N GLN A 702 3.65 36.41 -18.47
CA GLN A 702 4.06 36.30 -17.07
C GLN A 702 5.27 35.38 -16.87
N ARG A 703 5.40 34.34 -17.71
CA ARG A 703 6.51 33.40 -17.68
C ARG A 703 7.79 34.07 -18.18
N GLU A 704 7.72 34.75 -19.31
CA GLU A 704 8.83 35.46 -19.96
C GLU A 704 9.33 36.61 -19.08
N ILE A 705 8.42 37.35 -18.43
CA ILE A 705 8.78 38.39 -17.44
C ILE A 705 9.52 37.78 -16.25
N ARG A 706 9.09 36.60 -15.78
CA ARG A 706 9.75 35.91 -14.65
C ARG A 706 11.15 35.42 -15.06
N GLU A 707 11.30 34.89 -16.27
CA GLU A 707 12.60 34.46 -16.82
C GLU A 707 13.56 35.66 -17.00
N LEU A 708 13.08 36.79 -17.56
CA LEU A 708 13.86 38.02 -17.69
C LEU A 708 14.25 38.63 -16.34
N ARG A 709 13.36 38.58 -15.35
CA ARG A 709 13.62 39.09 -14.00
C ARG A 709 14.70 38.28 -13.29
N VAL A 710 14.69 36.96 -13.44
CA VAL A 710 15.75 36.07 -12.92
C VAL A 710 17.10 36.37 -13.58
N ILE A 711 17.13 36.64 -14.89
CA ILE A 711 18.36 37.04 -15.59
C ILE A 711 18.85 38.41 -15.10
N LEU A 712 17.94 39.38 -14.92
CA LEU A 712 18.28 40.74 -14.48
C LEU A 712 18.73 40.81 -13.01
N ASP A 713 18.24 39.92 -12.14
CA ASP A 713 18.60 39.88 -10.71
C ASP A 713 19.84 39.00 -10.40
N SER A 714 20.44 38.35 -11.41
CA SER A 714 21.62 37.48 -11.24
C SER A 714 22.95 38.23 -11.41
N GLY A 715 23.44 38.84 -10.33
CA GLY A 715 24.78 39.45 -10.28
C GLY A 715 25.52 39.11 -8.99
N ASP A 716 26.83 38.86 -9.07
CA ASP A 716 27.71 38.61 -7.92
C ASP A 716 28.23 39.94 -7.36
N LEU A 717 28.32 40.08 -6.04
CA LEU A 717 28.64 41.36 -5.40
C LEU A 717 30.13 41.71 -5.62
N ASP A 718 30.40 42.89 -6.18
CA ASP A 718 31.74 43.36 -6.52
C ASP A 718 32.42 43.94 -5.28
N ASP A 719 33.30 43.15 -4.66
CA ASP A 719 34.05 43.52 -3.45
C ASP A 719 34.84 44.84 -3.58
N THR A 720 35.16 45.26 -4.81
CA THR A 720 35.84 46.54 -5.04
C THR A 720 34.94 47.77 -4.90
N LYS A 721 33.62 47.59 -4.90
CA LYS A 721 32.60 48.65 -4.83
C LYS A 721 31.75 48.64 -3.56
N LEU A 722 32.14 47.86 -2.56
CA LEU A 722 31.45 47.76 -1.26
C LEU A 722 31.26 49.12 -0.57
N ILE A 723 32.23 50.02 -0.70
CA ILE A 723 32.19 51.35 -0.08
C ILE A 723 31.14 52.24 -0.76
N GLU A 724 30.98 52.11 -2.08
CA GLU A 724 30.02 52.86 -2.91
C GLU A 724 28.58 52.39 -2.65
N GLY A 725 28.40 51.07 -2.44
CA GLY A 725 27.14 50.49 -1.98
C GLY A 725 26.69 51.02 -0.62
N LEU A 726 27.63 51.21 0.32
CA LEU A 726 27.34 51.76 1.65
C LEU A 726 26.91 53.24 1.61
N THR A 727 27.30 53.96 0.56
CA THR A 727 26.87 55.35 0.30
C THR A 727 25.58 55.47 -0.51
N GLY A 728 24.93 54.35 -0.86
CA GLY A 728 23.63 54.32 -1.53
C GLY A 728 23.68 54.09 -3.04
N ASP A 729 24.83 53.68 -3.59
CA ASP A 729 24.92 53.33 -5.01
C ASP A 729 24.46 51.88 -5.25
N HIS A 730 23.55 51.67 -6.19
CA HIS A 730 22.91 50.36 -6.42
C HIS A 730 23.69 49.46 -7.38
N ASN A 731 24.74 49.97 -8.03
CA ASN A 731 25.55 49.26 -9.04
C ASN A 731 26.76 48.52 -8.44
N ILE A 732 26.50 47.60 -7.51
CA ILE A 732 27.53 46.82 -6.81
C ILE A 732 27.63 45.36 -7.26
N TYR A 733 27.05 45.00 -8.41
CA TYR A 733 27.01 43.61 -8.89
C TYR A 733 27.70 43.45 -10.26
N LYS A 734 28.46 42.36 -10.45
CA LYS A 734 29.12 41.94 -11.70
C LYS A 734 28.48 40.65 -12.24
N LEU A 735 28.39 40.52 -13.57
CA LEU A 735 28.01 39.26 -14.25
C LEU A 735 29.19 38.28 -14.27
N ARG A 736 28.92 36.97 -14.14
CA ARG A 736 29.96 35.92 -14.22
C ARG A 736 30.39 35.68 -15.66
N GLY A 737 31.62 36.10 -15.96
CA GLY A 737 32.35 35.75 -17.19
C GLY A 737 33.40 36.81 -17.52
N ASP A 738 34.66 36.39 -17.66
CA ASP A 738 35.67 37.24 -18.29
C ASP A 738 35.41 37.25 -19.81
N GLN A 739 34.85 38.35 -20.31
CA GLN A 739 34.87 38.65 -21.75
C GLN A 739 36.18 39.33 -22.09
N ASP A 740 36.92 38.76 -23.05
CA ASP A 740 38.10 39.40 -23.64
C ASP A 740 37.76 40.83 -24.11
N PRO A 741 38.62 41.82 -23.85
CA PRO A 741 38.29 43.21 -24.09
C PRO A 741 38.39 43.54 -25.59
N GLU A 742 37.29 43.38 -26.32
CA GLU A 742 37.16 44.02 -27.64
C GLU A 742 36.90 45.52 -27.47
N MET A 743 37.77 46.30 -28.12
CA MET A 743 37.86 47.75 -28.05
C MET A 743 36.58 48.40 -28.60
N GLY A 744 35.70 48.90 -27.72
CA GLY A 744 34.55 49.73 -28.15
C GLY A 744 33.25 49.67 -27.34
N PHE A 745 33.18 48.96 -26.21
CA PHE A 745 31.90 48.81 -25.49
C PHE A 745 31.49 50.01 -24.62
N GLN A 746 30.21 50.37 -24.72
CA GLN A 746 29.57 51.51 -24.08
C GLN A 746 29.25 51.26 -22.60
N GLN A 747 29.76 52.13 -21.71
CA GLN A 747 29.67 52.01 -20.25
C GLN A 747 28.31 52.40 -19.62
N LYS A 748 27.37 52.96 -20.40
CA LYS A 748 26.04 53.35 -19.89
C LYS A 748 25.02 52.24 -20.17
N PRO A 749 24.01 52.02 -19.29
CA PRO A 749 22.99 51.01 -19.49
C PRO A 749 22.32 51.18 -20.86
N LYS A 750 22.11 50.07 -21.58
CA LYS A 750 21.38 50.06 -22.84
C LYS A 750 19.93 50.45 -22.57
N LYS A 751 19.57 51.71 -22.83
CA LYS A 751 18.17 52.12 -22.93
C LYS A 751 17.63 51.61 -24.26
N MET A 752 16.98 50.45 -24.22
CA MET A 752 16.22 49.94 -25.37
C MET A 752 14.87 50.64 -25.38
N LEU A 753 14.68 51.52 -26.36
CA LEU A 753 13.39 52.16 -26.64
C LEU A 753 12.76 51.43 -27.82
N PHE A 754 11.68 50.71 -27.57
CA PHE A 754 10.89 50.09 -28.63
C PHE A 754 9.90 51.12 -29.16
N VAL A 755 10.09 51.54 -30.40
CA VAL A 755 9.18 52.47 -31.10
C VAL A 755 8.29 51.63 -32.01
N PHE A 756 6.99 51.60 -31.69
CA PHE A 756 5.99 50.89 -32.50
C PHE A 756 5.27 51.88 -33.43
N ASP A 757 5.35 51.66 -34.74
CA ASP A 757 4.56 52.41 -35.73
C ASP A 757 3.19 51.73 -35.90
N LEU A 758 2.18 52.26 -35.19
CA LEU A 758 0.82 51.73 -35.19
C LEU A 758 0.02 52.28 -36.36
N SER A 759 0.01 51.55 -37.48
CA SER A 759 -0.83 51.89 -38.63
C SER A 759 -2.24 51.27 -38.52
N ALA A 760 -3.24 51.90 -39.15
CA ALA A 760 -4.62 51.38 -39.22
C ALA A 760 -4.72 49.97 -39.83
N SER A 761 -3.70 49.53 -40.59
CA SER A 761 -3.61 48.17 -41.11
C SER A 761 -3.41 47.13 -40.01
N MET A 762 -2.73 47.46 -38.92
CA MET A 762 -2.49 46.54 -37.80
C MET A 762 -3.80 46.18 -37.08
N PHE A 763 -4.69 47.16 -36.89
CA PHE A 763 -6.02 46.91 -36.33
C PHE A 763 -6.88 46.07 -37.28
N ARG A 764 -6.87 46.41 -38.58
CA ARG A 764 -7.72 45.75 -39.58
C ARG A 764 -7.36 44.27 -39.82
N PHE A 765 -6.08 43.91 -39.70
CA PHE A 765 -5.60 42.54 -39.93
C PHE A 765 -5.30 41.77 -38.65
N ASN A 766 -5.59 42.33 -37.46
CA ASN A 766 -5.29 41.68 -36.19
C ASN A 766 -6.01 40.32 -36.04
N ASN A 767 -7.22 40.17 -36.59
CA ASN A 767 -7.92 38.87 -36.56
C ASN A 767 -7.20 37.77 -37.37
N HIS A 768 -6.35 38.11 -38.34
CA HIS A 768 -5.66 37.12 -39.17
C HIS A 768 -4.31 36.68 -38.60
N ASP A 769 -3.55 37.60 -38.00
CA ASP A 769 -2.21 37.27 -37.52
C ASP A 769 -1.90 37.78 -36.11
N ARG A 770 -2.87 38.35 -35.40
CA ARG A 770 -2.73 38.84 -34.01
C ARG A 770 -1.50 39.75 -33.80
N ARG A 771 -1.04 40.45 -34.84
CA ARG A 771 0.20 41.24 -34.78
C ARG A 771 0.09 42.42 -33.81
N LEU A 772 -1.10 42.99 -33.66
CA LEU A 772 -1.35 44.11 -32.75
C LEU A 772 -1.38 43.62 -31.30
N GLU A 773 -2.06 42.51 -31.02
CA GLU A 773 -2.07 41.84 -29.70
C GLU A 773 -0.64 41.49 -29.25
N ARG A 774 0.13 40.81 -30.10
CA ARG A 774 1.53 40.45 -29.80
C ARG A 774 2.43 41.67 -29.60
N SER A 775 2.18 42.78 -30.30
CA SER A 775 2.95 44.01 -30.11
C SER A 775 2.61 44.71 -28.78
N MET A 776 1.35 44.61 -28.32
CA MET A 776 0.94 45.14 -27.02
C MET A 776 1.47 44.29 -25.86
N GLU A 777 1.49 42.96 -26.02
CA GLU A 777 2.11 42.03 -25.06
C GLU A 777 3.61 42.31 -24.86
N VAL A 778 4.34 42.64 -25.93
CA VAL A 778 5.78 42.98 -25.87
C VAL A 778 6.04 44.39 -25.30
N ALA A 779 5.05 45.28 -25.35
CA ALA A 779 5.19 46.64 -24.84
C ALA A 779 4.90 46.76 -23.33
N LEU A 780 4.32 45.72 -22.71
CA LEU A 780 4.11 45.57 -21.27
C LEU A 780 5.37 45.08 -20.57
#